data_AF-A0A7S3QUZ3-F1
#
_entry.id   AF-A0A7S3QUZ3-F1
#
_cell.length_a   1.000
_cell.length_b   1.000
_cell.length_c   1.000
_cell.angle_alpha   90.00
_cell.angle_beta   90.00
_cell.angle_gamma   90.00
#
_symmetry.space_group_name_H-M   'P 1'
#
loop_
_entity.id
_entity.type
_entity.pdbx_description
1 polymer ?
#
loop_
_entity_poly.entity_id
_entity_poly.type
_entity_poly.pdbx_seq_one_letter_code
_entity_poly.pdbx_strand_id
1 'polypeptide(L)'
;MDLDELLARQLQHAELAEAPQAPSGGRTRQEQEKVQLLGAIESGLDLCSKCEDEELQALALSLIPLDELADSAKRTKQLNQQEGSNAAGGRVLDVQDYLACELMQWFKRSFFKWVNAPPCAFCGSKTTGAGVQPPNQEERAFQASRTEIYCCSVCSSITRFPRFNDVGKLLETRKGRCGEFANAALLCCRAIGLTARYIWDSEDHVWTEYWSDALQRWVHMDFCEAAWDKSLLYEGGWKKKLKYVLAICPTSVVDVTARYTRQYAVVSQRRAVPDSWLQAQAQTVTQQLRASLPPGVLRALELRDVSEQLELLGRATEQSPLSAEEAAGLKGRQTGDDAWKRARGEDGDACKTSGLQPESSRSSTPAATMWRPLPMRQEHDEYVDVPSGPTSVCARAGRLMGGACRASGENSGEEAVNAFDGGVLTKWLDFGGGGLGGSAWLEFRFMDPEGASAQTSSPLLSYDIVSANDSPERDPRDWVVEGLSLQDEQAGNLTDGWQVLDVRKEVTFTDRHQLRSFACTFPHKASSSAQQQQAGSLAAGGEHAMPSPPALAHAHWRRFRLRITSTADPAAANSVQLAAWNLFGLPQPDPLNLTLLPSCSSLGAAGESGLEACQQAAHQVIQAKLACLLTTQQVELLLKVMANVANHPEDPRYRRLRASKVLSLASSPEALVLLLATGFRPLVSDGPALFFVLEAGEHAVHRAACIVKVLGSSV
;
A
#
# COMPACT_ATOMS: atom_id res chain seq x y z
N MET A 1 18.49 -72.97 -19.09
CA MET A 1 19.19 -72.31 -17.99
C MET A 1 19.99 -73.38 -17.29
N ASP A 2 21.30 -73.22 -17.31
CA ASP A 2 22.27 -74.21 -16.86
C ASP A 2 22.26 -74.30 -15.32
N LEU A 3 22.47 -75.49 -14.77
CA LEU A 3 22.36 -75.73 -13.32
C LEU A 3 23.44 -74.95 -12.55
N ASP A 4 24.58 -74.71 -13.19
CA ASP A 4 25.67 -73.90 -12.68
C ASP A 4 25.31 -72.41 -12.59
N GLU A 5 24.43 -71.91 -13.47
CA GLU A 5 23.95 -70.53 -13.45
C GLU A 5 22.95 -70.29 -12.31
N LEU A 6 22.16 -71.32 -11.96
CA LEU A 6 21.27 -71.29 -10.81
C LEU A 6 22.03 -71.37 -9.49
N LEU A 7 23.09 -72.19 -9.42
CA LEU A 7 23.93 -72.31 -8.23
C LEU A 7 24.75 -71.03 -8.00
N ALA A 8 25.27 -70.41 -9.07
CA ALA A 8 25.96 -69.13 -9.00
C ALA A 8 25.03 -68.01 -8.47
N ARG A 9 23.77 -67.96 -8.94
CA ARG A 9 22.78 -67.00 -8.41
C ARG A 9 22.41 -67.28 -6.96
N GLN A 10 22.30 -68.53 -6.54
CA GLN A 10 22.00 -68.88 -5.14
C GLN A 10 23.15 -68.52 -4.20
N LEU A 11 24.41 -68.73 -4.61
CA LEU A 11 25.58 -68.32 -3.83
C LEU A 11 25.71 -66.80 -3.75
N GLN A 12 25.42 -66.09 -4.84
CA GLN A 12 25.45 -64.62 -4.87
C GLN A 12 24.29 -64.00 -4.05
N HIS A 13 23.14 -64.67 -3.98
CA HIS A 13 22.05 -64.30 -3.06
C HIS A 13 22.38 -64.60 -1.59
N ALA A 14 23.17 -65.65 -1.30
CA ALA A 14 23.62 -65.97 0.06
C ALA A 14 24.70 -64.98 0.55
N GLU A 15 25.66 -64.59 -0.29
CA GLU A 15 26.65 -63.54 0.04
C GLU A 15 26.00 -62.15 0.26
N LEU A 16 24.95 -61.81 -0.48
CA LEU A 16 24.17 -60.57 -0.25
C LEU A 16 23.31 -60.65 1.03
N ALA A 17 22.99 -61.85 1.53
CA ALA A 17 22.25 -62.05 2.76
C ALA A 17 23.14 -62.04 4.02
N GLU A 18 24.44 -62.28 3.87
CA GLU A 18 25.44 -62.27 4.95
C GLU A 18 26.32 -61.00 4.99
N ALA A 19 26.02 -59.98 4.17
CA ALA A 19 26.57 -58.65 4.41
C ALA A 19 26.14 -58.19 5.82
N PRO A 20 27.06 -57.76 6.70
CA PRO A 20 26.69 -57.34 8.04
C PRO A 20 25.67 -56.21 7.92
N GLN A 21 24.42 -56.50 8.31
CA GLN A 21 23.41 -55.47 8.48
C GLN A 21 23.99 -54.46 9.47
N ALA A 22 24.38 -53.29 8.95
CA ALA A 22 24.69 -52.15 9.79
C ALA A 22 23.53 -52.00 10.77
N PRO A 23 23.79 -51.83 12.08
CA PRO A 23 22.73 -51.81 13.07
C PRO A 23 21.72 -50.74 12.66
N SER A 24 20.49 -51.15 12.40
CA SER A 24 19.36 -50.26 12.15
C SER A 24 18.94 -49.61 13.47
N GLY A 25 19.86 -48.87 14.09
CA GLY A 25 19.56 -47.94 15.15
C GLY A 25 18.93 -46.72 14.52
N GLY A 26 17.65 -46.46 14.78
CA GLY A 26 17.01 -45.22 14.36
C GLY A 26 17.83 -44.04 14.88
N ARG A 27 18.19 -43.09 14.01
CA ARG A 27 18.92 -41.88 14.40
C ARG A 27 18.22 -41.22 15.57
N THR A 28 18.98 -40.86 16.60
CA THR A 28 18.47 -40.11 17.73
C THR A 28 17.88 -38.76 17.25
N ARG A 29 16.94 -38.19 18.00
CA ARG A 29 16.35 -36.87 17.68
C ARG A 29 17.44 -35.81 17.45
N GLN A 30 18.50 -35.84 18.25
CA GLN A 30 19.63 -34.93 18.11
C GLN A 30 20.38 -35.12 16.78
N GLU A 31 20.62 -36.36 16.35
CA GLU A 31 21.28 -36.64 15.06
C GLU A 31 20.42 -36.21 13.87
N GLN A 32 19.10 -36.41 13.94
CA GLN A 32 18.18 -35.95 12.90
C GLN A 32 18.20 -34.42 12.77
N GLU A 33 18.14 -33.69 13.89
CA GLU A 33 18.22 -32.23 13.90
C GLU A 33 19.59 -31.73 13.41
N LYS A 34 20.70 -32.39 13.76
CA LYS A 34 22.03 -32.05 13.20
C LYS A 34 22.07 -32.19 11.68
N VAL A 35 21.53 -33.29 11.14
CA VAL A 35 21.47 -33.51 9.68
C VAL A 35 20.60 -32.46 9.00
N GLN A 36 19.47 -32.08 9.60
CA GLN A 36 18.61 -31.02 9.09
C GLN A 36 19.34 -29.67 9.05
N LEU A 37 20.05 -29.31 10.13
CA LEU A 37 20.80 -28.06 10.22
C LEU A 37 21.93 -28.00 9.20
N LEU A 38 22.71 -29.07 9.05
CA LEU A 38 23.79 -29.13 8.05
C LEU A 38 23.24 -29.06 6.63
N GLY A 39 22.16 -29.79 6.33
CA GLY A 39 21.51 -29.71 5.01
C GLY A 39 20.91 -28.33 4.71
N ALA A 40 20.39 -27.63 5.72
CA ALA A 40 19.92 -26.25 5.58
C ALA A 40 21.08 -25.28 5.27
N ILE A 41 22.23 -25.46 5.94
CA ILE A 41 23.43 -24.66 5.67
C ILE A 41 23.93 -24.92 4.24
N GLU A 42 24.10 -26.17 3.84
CA GLU A 42 24.58 -26.54 2.50
C GLU A 42 23.66 -26.01 1.40
N SER A 43 22.35 -26.23 1.51
CA SER A 43 21.37 -25.75 0.52
C SER A 43 21.27 -24.22 0.47
N GLY A 44 21.36 -23.54 1.62
CA GLY A 44 21.39 -22.09 1.68
C GLY A 44 22.66 -21.50 1.06
N LEU A 45 23.81 -22.13 1.25
CA LEU A 45 25.07 -21.71 0.63
C LEU A 45 25.06 -21.90 -0.89
N ASP A 46 24.51 -23.02 -1.38
CA ASP A 46 24.32 -23.24 -2.83
C ASP A 46 23.41 -22.17 -3.45
N LEU A 47 22.30 -21.84 -2.79
CA LEU A 47 21.42 -20.74 -3.22
C LEU A 47 22.17 -19.39 -3.24
N CYS A 48 22.90 -19.07 -2.17
CA CYS A 48 23.65 -17.83 -2.08
C CYS A 48 24.71 -17.74 -3.18
N SER A 49 25.42 -18.84 -3.45
CA SER A 49 26.41 -18.90 -4.52
C SER A 49 25.79 -18.62 -5.90
N LYS A 50 24.60 -19.14 -6.18
CA LYS A 50 23.89 -18.84 -7.44
C LYS A 50 23.43 -17.38 -7.53
N CYS A 51 23.10 -16.77 -6.39
CA CYS A 51 22.72 -15.37 -6.36
C CYS A 51 23.91 -14.42 -6.62
N GLU A 52 25.16 -14.91 -6.55
CA GLU A 52 26.36 -14.16 -6.92
C GLU A 52 26.75 -14.32 -8.40
N ASP A 53 26.01 -15.11 -9.17
CA ASP A 53 26.24 -15.28 -10.61
C ASP A 53 25.88 -13.99 -11.39
N GLU A 54 26.84 -13.48 -12.15
CA GLU A 54 26.72 -12.20 -12.86
C GLU A 54 25.64 -12.23 -13.96
N GLU A 55 25.45 -13.36 -14.65
CA GLU A 55 24.45 -13.49 -15.70
C GLU A 55 23.03 -13.50 -15.10
N LEU A 56 22.85 -14.21 -13.98
CA LEU A 56 21.58 -14.22 -13.25
C LEU A 56 21.27 -12.86 -12.63
N GLN A 57 22.25 -12.15 -12.09
CA GLN A 57 22.07 -10.78 -11.61
C GLN A 57 21.72 -9.81 -12.76
N ALA A 58 22.39 -9.91 -13.90
CA ALA A 58 22.07 -9.11 -15.08
C ALA A 58 20.66 -9.40 -15.60
N LEU A 59 20.24 -10.66 -15.61
CA LEU A 59 18.87 -11.05 -15.95
C LEU A 59 17.86 -10.45 -14.96
N ALA A 60 18.11 -10.52 -13.66
CA ALA A 60 17.25 -9.89 -12.65
C ALA A 60 17.16 -8.37 -12.86
N LEU A 61 18.29 -7.69 -13.06
CA LEU A 61 18.35 -6.25 -13.33
C LEU A 61 17.57 -5.85 -14.59
N SER A 62 17.57 -6.70 -15.62
CA SER A 62 16.77 -6.43 -16.84
C SER A 62 15.26 -6.44 -16.62
N LEU A 63 14.80 -7.04 -15.52
CA LEU A 63 13.38 -7.16 -15.16
C LEU A 63 12.96 -6.15 -14.09
N ILE A 64 13.89 -5.70 -13.26
CA ILE A 64 13.64 -4.74 -12.18
C ILE A 64 13.62 -3.33 -12.77
N PRO A 65 12.57 -2.52 -12.54
CA PRO A 65 12.54 -1.11 -12.93
C PRO A 65 13.43 -0.28 -12.00
N LEU A 66 14.74 -0.53 -12.00
CA LEU A 66 15.67 -0.04 -10.98
C LEU A 66 15.70 1.49 -10.92
N ASP A 67 15.68 2.18 -12.06
CA ASP A 67 15.69 3.64 -12.11
C ASP A 67 14.45 4.24 -11.43
N GLU A 68 13.27 3.68 -11.73
CA GLU A 68 12.01 4.12 -11.11
C GLU A 68 12.00 3.88 -9.60
N LEU A 69 12.47 2.70 -9.16
CA LEU A 69 12.56 2.36 -7.73
C LEU A 69 13.59 3.23 -7.01
N ALA A 70 14.73 3.51 -7.63
CA ALA A 70 15.77 4.37 -7.07
C ALA A 70 15.30 5.82 -6.95
N ASP A 71 14.58 6.33 -7.95
CA ASP A 71 14.02 7.68 -7.92
C ASP A 71 12.84 7.80 -6.95
N SER A 72 12.01 6.75 -6.84
CA SER A 72 11.03 6.62 -5.77
C SER A 72 11.71 6.69 -4.39
N ALA A 73 12.74 5.88 -4.16
CA ALA A 73 13.47 5.84 -2.90
C ALA A 73 14.10 7.19 -2.52
N LYS A 74 14.70 7.91 -3.48
CA LYS A 74 15.25 9.25 -3.25
C LYS A 74 14.16 10.26 -2.85
N ARG A 75 13.02 10.27 -3.55
CA ARG A 75 11.88 11.14 -3.24
C ARG A 75 11.29 10.83 -1.87
N THR A 76 11.11 9.55 -1.56
CA THR A 76 10.63 9.08 -0.25
C THR A 76 11.58 9.51 0.87
N LYS A 77 12.90 9.37 0.68
CA LYS A 77 13.90 9.86 1.64
C LYS A 77 13.79 11.37 1.87
N GLN A 78 13.80 12.16 0.80
CA GLN A 78 13.72 13.62 0.88
C GLN A 78 12.45 14.07 1.61
N LEU A 79 11.33 13.43 1.30
CA LEU A 79 10.05 13.69 1.95
C LEU A 79 10.09 13.39 3.45
N ASN A 80 10.56 12.21 3.85
CA ASN A 80 10.62 11.86 5.26
C ASN A 80 11.62 12.72 6.05
N GLN A 81 12.71 13.17 5.42
CA GLN A 81 13.65 14.13 6.00
C GLN A 81 13.01 15.51 6.26
N GLN A 82 12.23 16.03 5.30
CA GLN A 82 11.51 17.30 5.47
C GLN A 82 10.47 17.20 6.60
N GLU A 83 9.87 16.04 6.77
CA GLU A 83 8.81 15.77 7.73
C GLU A 83 9.33 15.42 9.14
N GLY A 84 10.66 15.39 9.34
CA GLY A 84 11.25 14.93 10.60
C GLY A 84 10.87 13.50 10.98
N SER A 85 10.45 12.69 9.99
CA SER A 85 10.01 11.32 10.19
C SER A 85 11.23 10.41 10.21
N ASN A 86 11.61 9.97 11.40
CA ASN A 86 12.74 9.07 11.62
C ASN A 86 12.27 7.62 11.75
N ALA A 87 13.14 6.67 11.41
CA ALA A 87 12.88 5.27 11.72
C ALA A 87 12.85 5.02 13.23
N ALA A 88 12.34 3.84 13.62
CA ALA A 88 12.34 3.39 15.01
C ALA A 88 13.75 3.54 15.62
N GLY A 89 13.86 4.26 16.74
CA GLY A 89 15.13 4.56 17.40
C GLY A 89 15.81 5.87 16.99
N GLY A 90 15.15 6.74 16.22
CA GLY A 90 15.61 8.11 15.96
C GLY A 90 16.77 8.23 14.97
N ARG A 91 17.15 7.13 14.31
CA ARG A 91 18.16 7.13 13.24
C ARG A 91 17.51 7.47 11.90
N VAL A 92 18.23 8.23 11.09
CA VAL A 92 17.82 8.62 9.74
C VAL A 92 18.19 7.50 8.79
N LEU A 93 17.21 7.01 8.01
CA LEU A 93 17.42 5.99 6.98
C LEU A 93 18.18 6.57 5.78
N ASP A 94 18.95 5.72 5.11
CA ASP A 94 19.60 6.09 3.85
C ASP A 94 18.78 5.64 2.62
N VAL A 95 19.17 6.11 1.42
CA VAL A 95 18.50 5.78 0.15
C VAL A 95 18.42 4.27 -0.03
N GLN A 96 19.44 3.53 0.39
CA GLN A 96 19.47 2.06 0.32
C GLN A 96 18.31 1.41 1.10
N ASP A 97 17.92 1.95 2.26
CA ASP A 97 16.83 1.41 3.07
C ASP A 97 15.47 1.63 2.41
N TYR A 98 15.28 2.83 1.83
CA TYR A 98 14.09 3.12 1.05
C TYR A 98 14.05 2.26 -0.22
N LEU A 99 15.17 2.07 -0.91
CA LEU A 99 15.26 1.20 -2.08
C LEU A 99 14.90 -0.25 -1.74
N ALA A 100 15.33 -0.77 -0.58
CA ALA A 100 14.94 -2.09 -0.12
C ALA A 100 13.41 -2.20 0.09
N CYS A 101 12.79 -1.16 0.70
CA CYS A 101 11.34 -1.09 0.86
C CYS A 101 10.60 -1.04 -0.47
N GLU A 102 11.06 -0.22 -1.42
CA GLU A 102 10.47 -0.07 -2.76
C GLU A 102 10.57 -1.38 -3.56
N LEU A 103 11.74 -2.05 -3.52
CA LEU A 103 11.95 -3.36 -4.14
C LEU A 103 10.97 -4.39 -3.59
N MET A 104 10.83 -4.46 -2.26
CA MET A 104 9.91 -5.39 -1.60
C MET A 104 8.46 -5.18 -2.03
N GLN A 105 8.02 -3.92 -2.09
CA GLN A 105 6.67 -3.57 -2.53
C GLN A 105 6.44 -3.94 -4.00
N TRP A 106 7.35 -3.53 -4.89
CA TRP A 106 7.29 -3.87 -6.32
C TRP A 106 7.26 -5.38 -6.54
N PHE A 107 8.12 -6.12 -5.82
CA PHE A 107 8.23 -7.56 -5.96
C PHE A 107 6.89 -8.24 -5.63
N LYS A 108 6.27 -7.89 -4.50
CA LYS A 108 4.99 -8.48 -4.09
C LYS A 108 3.81 -8.01 -4.93
N ARG A 109 3.76 -6.73 -5.30
CA ARG A 109 2.58 -6.12 -5.96
C ARG A 109 2.56 -6.40 -7.47
N SER A 110 3.72 -6.31 -8.10
CA SER A 110 3.82 -6.22 -9.57
C SER A 110 4.55 -7.41 -10.18
N PHE A 111 5.57 -7.93 -9.49
CA PHE A 111 6.46 -8.93 -10.10
C PHE A 111 6.02 -10.37 -9.85
N PHE A 112 5.83 -10.77 -8.58
CA PHE A 112 5.74 -12.17 -8.15
C PHE A 112 4.40 -12.50 -7.51
N LYS A 113 3.82 -13.65 -7.88
CA LYS A 113 2.44 -14.03 -7.49
C LYS A 113 2.40 -15.23 -6.56
N TRP A 114 1.61 -15.12 -5.50
CA TRP A 114 1.35 -16.23 -4.59
C TRP A 114 0.45 -17.30 -5.22
N VAL A 115 0.77 -18.58 -5.03
CA VAL A 115 -0.02 -19.70 -5.55
C VAL A 115 -0.34 -20.73 -4.45
N ASN A 116 -1.61 -20.79 -4.04
CA ASN A 116 -2.14 -21.91 -3.25
C ASN A 116 -2.43 -23.12 -4.14
N ALA A 117 -3.25 -22.91 -5.18
CA ALA A 117 -3.55 -23.87 -6.22
C ALA A 117 -3.48 -23.16 -7.59
N PRO A 118 -2.76 -23.72 -8.58
CA PRO A 118 -2.67 -23.12 -9.90
C PRO A 118 -4.02 -23.19 -10.63
N PRO A 119 -4.38 -22.18 -11.44
CA PRO A 119 -5.52 -22.30 -12.36
C PRO A 119 -5.22 -23.40 -13.39
N CYS A 120 -6.28 -23.97 -13.96
CA CYS A 120 -6.15 -25.02 -14.97
C CYS A 120 -5.37 -24.51 -16.18
N ALA A 121 -4.32 -25.25 -16.59
CA ALA A 121 -3.51 -24.89 -17.75
C ALA A 121 -4.28 -24.88 -19.07
N PHE A 122 -5.40 -25.62 -19.17
CA PHE A 122 -6.20 -25.72 -20.38
C PHE A 122 -7.34 -24.69 -20.44
N CYS A 123 -8.12 -24.53 -19.36
CA CYS A 123 -9.32 -23.69 -19.37
C CYS A 123 -9.34 -22.55 -18.34
N GLY A 124 -8.27 -22.37 -17.55
CA GLY A 124 -8.17 -21.31 -16.53
C GLY A 124 -9.06 -21.49 -15.29
N SER A 125 -9.92 -22.52 -15.25
CA SER A 125 -10.81 -22.79 -14.12
C SER A 125 -10.05 -23.22 -12.86
N LYS A 126 -10.72 -23.16 -11.70
CA LYS A 126 -10.16 -23.62 -10.43
C LYS A 126 -9.80 -25.11 -10.49
N THR A 127 -8.77 -25.47 -9.72
CA THR A 127 -8.28 -26.85 -9.64
C THR A 127 -8.25 -27.32 -8.19
N THR A 128 -8.23 -28.64 -8.00
CA THR A 128 -8.12 -29.28 -6.69
C THR A 128 -6.87 -30.15 -6.65
N GLY A 129 -6.17 -30.17 -5.52
CA GLY A 129 -4.97 -30.98 -5.35
C GLY A 129 -5.26 -32.48 -5.54
N ALA A 130 -4.46 -33.13 -6.37
CA ALA A 130 -4.55 -34.54 -6.74
C ALA A 130 -3.28 -35.33 -6.35
N GLY A 131 -2.46 -34.78 -5.46
CA GLY A 131 -1.26 -35.41 -4.92
C GLY A 131 0.04 -34.80 -5.43
N VAL A 132 1.14 -35.50 -5.22
CA VAL A 132 2.50 -35.09 -5.61
C VAL A 132 3.12 -36.20 -6.46
N GLN A 133 3.83 -35.81 -7.50
CA GLN A 133 4.59 -36.69 -8.38
C GLN A 133 6.08 -36.30 -8.40
N PRO A 134 6.97 -37.23 -8.78
CA PRO A 134 8.35 -36.88 -9.07
C PRO A 134 8.40 -35.87 -10.22
N PRO A 135 9.34 -34.90 -10.18
CA PRO A 135 9.51 -33.97 -11.29
C PRO A 135 9.94 -34.70 -12.56
N ASN A 136 9.48 -34.26 -13.72
CA ASN A 136 9.90 -34.80 -15.02
C ASN A 136 11.33 -34.33 -15.39
N GLN A 137 11.86 -34.73 -16.54
CA GLN A 137 13.24 -34.40 -16.93
C GLN A 137 13.49 -32.89 -17.05
N GLU A 138 12.55 -32.16 -17.64
CA GLU A 138 12.62 -30.71 -17.80
C GLU A 138 12.51 -30.00 -16.44
N GLU A 139 11.58 -30.45 -15.60
CA GLU A 139 11.38 -29.91 -14.25
C GLU A 139 12.62 -30.12 -13.37
N ARG A 140 13.27 -31.29 -13.47
CA ARG A 140 14.53 -31.58 -12.78
C ARG A 140 15.69 -30.70 -13.27
N ALA A 141 15.71 -30.32 -14.54
CA ALA A 141 16.75 -29.44 -15.09
C ALA A 141 16.76 -28.08 -14.38
N PHE A 142 15.58 -27.59 -13.95
CA PHE A 142 15.42 -26.37 -13.15
C PHE A 142 15.30 -26.64 -11.64
N GLN A 143 15.89 -27.75 -11.18
CA GLN A 143 16.00 -28.09 -9.76
C GLN A 143 14.64 -28.15 -9.02
N ALA A 144 13.58 -28.59 -9.69
CA ALA A 144 12.32 -28.86 -9.02
C ALA A 144 12.50 -29.97 -7.97
N SER A 145 12.16 -29.67 -6.71
CA SER A 145 12.25 -30.65 -5.61
C SER A 145 11.13 -31.69 -5.68
N ARG A 146 9.93 -31.24 -6.05
CA ARG A 146 8.71 -32.05 -6.20
C ARG A 146 7.75 -31.36 -7.17
N THR A 147 6.80 -32.12 -7.73
CA THR A 147 5.76 -31.56 -8.59
C THR A 147 4.38 -31.86 -8.03
N GLU A 148 3.67 -30.81 -7.61
CA GLU A 148 2.31 -30.89 -7.11
C GLU A 148 1.35 -31.02 -8.31
N ILE A 149 0.39 -31.93 -8.20
CA ILE A 149 -0.54 -32.25 -9.28
C ILE A 149 -1.92 -31.74 -8.90
N TYR A 150 -2.58 -31.08 -9.84
CA TYR A 150 -3.89 -30.50 -9.67
C TYR A 150 -4.84 -30.96 -10.77
N CYS A 151 -6.06 -31.33 -10.41
CA CYS A 151 -7.09 -31.74 -11.35
C CYS A 151 -8.14 -30.64 -11.49
N CYS A 152 -8.51 -30.29 -12.73
CA CYS A 152 -9.57 -29.33 -12.99
C CYS A 152 -10.95 -29.96 -12.76
N SER A 153 -11.81 -29.28 -12.01
CA SER A 153 -13.19 -29.73 -11.76
C SER A 153 -14.11 -29.62 -12.98
N VAL A 154 -13.73 -28.84 -14.00
CA VAL A 154 -14.56 -28.58 -15.19
C VAL A 154 -14.16 -29.47 -16.37
N CYS A 155 -12.89 -29.46 -16.75
CA CYS A 155 -12.41 -30.18 -17.94
C CYS A 155 -11.61 -31.44 -17.61
N SER A 156 -11.48 -31.80 -16.32
CA SER A 156 -10.71 -32.95 -15.82
C SER A 156 -9.24 -32.99 -16.26
N SER A 157 -8.73 -31.90 -16.86
CA SER A 157 -7.33 -31.79 -17.27
C SER A 157 -6.42 -31.64 -16.06
N ILE A 158 -5.23 -32.22 -16.17
CA ILE A 158 -4.21 -32.18 -15.14
C ILE A 158 -3.33 -30.95 -15.33
N THR A 159 -3.10 -30.22 -14.26
CA THR A 159 -2.15 -29.11 -14.18
C THR A 159 -1.02 -29.47 -13.23
N ARG A 160 0.22 -29.28 -13.67
CA ARG A 160 1.43 -29.55 -12.90
C ARG A 160 1.94 -28.26 -12.29
N PHE A 161 2.39 -28.33 -11.03
CA PHE A 161 3.01 -27.22 -10.31
C PHE A 161 4.34 -27.66 -9.70
N PRO A 162 5.44 -27.57 -10.48
CA PRO A 162 6.78 -27.91 -10.01
C PRO A 162 7.27 -26.88 -8.99
N ARG A 163 7.88 -27.35 -7.90
CA ARG A 163 8.48 -26.52 -6.84
C ARG A 163 9.96 -26.27 -7.17
N PHE A 164 10.20 -25.30 -8.04
CA PHE A 164 11.51 -24.94 -8.57
C PHE A 164 12.41 -24.28 -7.51
N ASN A 165 13.70 -24.63 -7.52
CA ASN A 165 14.72 -23.95 -6.71
C ASN A 165 15.70 -23.13 -7.56
N ASP A 166 15.68 -23.31 -8.90
CA ASP A 166 16.49 -22.53 -9.82
C ASP A 166 15.99 -21.08 -9.87
N VAL A 167 16.82 -20.14 -9.42
CA VAL A 167 16.45 -18.72 -9.31
C VAL A 167 16.17 -18.08 -10.68
N GLY A 168 16.85 -18.51 -11.74
CA GLY A 168 16.59 -18.03 -13.10
C GLY A 168 15.19 -18.44 -13.58
N LYS A 169 14.80 -19.69 -13.34
CA LYS A 169 13.44 -20.18 -13.65
C LYS A 169 12.37 -19.47 -12.83
N LEU A 170 12.68 -19.05 -11.61
CA LEU A 170 11.74 -18.28 -10.78
C LEU A 170 11.51 -16.87 -11.33
N LEU A 171 12.50 -16.24 -11.97
CA LEU A 171 12.31 -14.96 -12.66
C LEU A 171 11.40 -15.06 -13.90
N GLU A 172 11.37 -16.23 -14.53
CA GLU A 172 10.46 -16.54 -15.65
C GLU A 172 9.05 -16.86 -15.15
N THR A 173 8.94 -17.77 -14.17
CA THR A 173 7.63 -18.27 -13.71
C THR A 173 6.88 -17.26 -12.83
N ARG A 174 7.61 -16.41 -12.10
CA ARG A 174 7.12 -15.29 -11.28
C ARG A 174 6.00 -15.68 -10.33
N LYS A 175 6.03 -16.91 -9.82
CA LYS A 175 4.96 -17.44 -8.98
C LYS A 175 5.46 -18.55 -8.07
N GLY A 176 4.86 -18.68 -6.89
CA GLY A 176 5.28 -19.69 -5.93
C GLY A 176 4.70 -19.50 -4.53
N ARG A 177 5.36 -20.11 -3.55
CA ARG A 177 5.11 -19.91 -2.11
C ARG A 177 6.36 -19.35 -1.44
N CYS A 178 6.44 -19.37 -0.11
CA CYS A 178 7.51 -18.72 0.64
C CYS A 178 8.93 -19.09 0.18
N GLY A 179 9.19 -20.36 -0.16
CA GLY A 179 10.46 -20.82 -0.71
C GLY A 179 10.85 -20.10 -2.01
N GLU A 180 9.96 -20.16 -3.01
CA GLU A 180 10.19 -19.51 -4.30
C GLU A 180 10.29 -17.98 -4.18
N PHE A 181 9.46 -17.38 -3.32
CA PHE A 181 9.51 -15.95 -3.02
C PHE A 181 10.88 -15.56 -2.46
N ALA A 182 11.35 -16.23 -1.40
CA ALA A 182 12.62 -15.89 -0.75
C ALA A 182 13.82 -16.11 -1.70
N ASN A 183 13.81 -17.18 -2.49
CA ASN A 183 14.90 -17.48 -3.43
C ASN A 183 15.01 -16.41 -4.53
N ALA A 184 13.89 -16.08 -5.20
CA ALA A 184 13.89 -15.07 -6.25
C ALA A 184 14.15 -13.66 -5.70
N ALA A 185 13.61 -13.36 -4.52
CA ALA A 185 13.82 -12.06 -3.87
C ALA A 185 15.27 -11.87 -3.42
N LEU A 186 15.94 -12.91 -2.94
CA LEU A 186 17.36 -12.85 -2.60
C LEU A 186 18.19 -12.48 -3.83
N LEU A 187 17.96 -13.12 -4.98
CA LEU A 187 18.63 -12.76 -6.24
C LEU A 187 18.37 -11.29 -6.60
N CYS A 188 17.12 -10.83 -6.51
CA CYS A 188 16.77 -9.43 -6.78
C CYS A 188 17.52 -8.46 -5.85
N CYS A 189 17.62 -8.78 -4.55
CA CYS A 189 18.36 -7.97 -3.59
C CYS A 189 19.85 -7.89 -3.94
N ARG A 190 20.47 -9.04 -4.26
CA ARG A 190 21.89 -9.10 -4.63
C ARG A 190 22.16 -8.35 -5.93
N ALA A 191 21.28 -8.49 -6.92
CA ALA A 191 21.38 -7.84 -8.22
C ALA A 191 21.36 -6.31 -8.14
N ILE A 192 20.54 -5.71 -7.27
CA ILE A 192 20.52 -4.25 -7.05
C ILE A 192 21.63 -3.75 -6.10
N GLY A 193 22.54 -4.65 -5.67
CA GLY A 193 23.68 -4.31 -4.82
C GLY A 193 23.40 -4.29 -3.31
N LEU A 194 22.25 -4.78 -2.83
CA LEU A 194 22.03 -4.93 -1.39
C LEU A 194 22.87 -6.07 -0.84
N THR A 195 23.54 -5.83 0.29
CA THR A 195 24.14 -6.92 1.08
C THR A 195 23.01 -7.68 1.75
N ALA A 196 22.61 -8.82 1.18
CA ALA A 196 21.46 -9.59 1.61
C ALA A 196 21.85 -11.03 1.94
N ARG A 197 21.06 -11.67 2.81
CA ARG A 197 21.26 -13.05 3.23
C ARG A 197 19.96 -13.83 3.32
N TYR A 198 20.06 -15.13 3.10
CA TYR A 198 18.96 -16.06 3.19
C TYR A 198 18.68 -16.45 4.64
N ILE A 199 17.42 -16.41 5.06
CA ILE A 199 17.02 -16.83 6.40
C ILE A 199 16.17 -18.08 6.31
N TRP A 200 16.61 -19.12 7.02
CA TRP A 200 15.92 -20.40 7.12
C TRP A 200 15.38 -20.60 8.53
N ASP A 201 14.08 -20.84 8.65
CA ASP A 201 13.44 -21.28 9.89
C ASP A 201 13.03 -22.74 9.78
N SER A 202 13.47 -23.54 10.77
CA SER A 202 13.19 -24.98 10.86
C SER A 202 11.70 -25.32 10.89
N GLU A 203 10.84 -24.38 11.23
CA GLU A 203 9.39 -24.55 11.37
C GLU A 203 8.63 -24.18 10.08
N ASP A 204 9.22 -24.43 8.90
CA ASP A 204 8.61 -24.28 7.56
C ASP A 204 8.30 -22.82 7.17
N HIS A 205 9.29 -21.93 7.32
CA HIS A 205 9.24 -20.60 6.70
C HIS A 205 10.65 -20.12 6.35
N VAL A 206 10.74 -19.23 5.36
CA VAL A 206 12.01 -18.69 4.87
C VAL A 206 11.80 -17.24 4.43
N TRP A 207 12.81 -16.40 4.60
CA TRP A 207 12.77 -14.98 4.24
C TRP A 207 14.18 -14.44 4.01
N THR A 208 14.34 -13.11 3.96
CA THR A 208 15.63 -12.46 3.74
C THR A 208 15.95 -11.44 4.83
N GLU A 209 17.24 -11.16 5.02
CA GLU A 209 17.69 -9.97 5.74
C GLU A 209 18.64 -9.19 4.84
N TYR A 210 18.71 -7.87 5.04
CA TYR A 210 19.72 -7.04 4.40
C TYR A 210 20.48 -6.20 5.44
N TRP A 211 21.74 -5.87 5.14
CA TRP A 211 22.54 -5.00 5.98
C TRP A 211 22.23 -3.53 5.65
N SER A 212 21.81 -2.77 6.65
CA SER A 212 21.62 -1.33 6.56
C SER A 212 22.84 -0.61 7.10
N ASP A 213 23.55 0.14 6.26
CA ASP A 213 24.67 0.97 6.71
C ASP A 213 24.21 2.18 7.54
N ALA A 214 22.98 2.67 7.36
CA ALA A 214 22.42 3.74 8.19
C ALA A 214 22.09 3.24 9.62
N LEU A 215 21.51 2.05 9.73
CA LEU A 215 21.15 1.44 11.01
C LEU A 215 22.31 0.66 11.65
N GLN A 216 23.38 0.37 10.91
CA GLN A 216 24.53 -0.43 11.33
C GLN A 216 24.10 -1.80 11.91
N ARG A 217 23.12 -2.44 11.28
CA ARG A 217 22.63 -3.78 11.65
C ARG A 217 21.94 -4.48 10.49
N TRP A 218 21.71 -5.77 10.67
CA TRP A 218 20.81 -6.53 9.81
C TRP A 218 19.36 -6.12 10.05
N VAL A 219 18.62 -5.99 8.96
CA VAL A 219 17.21 -5.60 8.94
C VAL A 219 16.42 -6.76 8.33
N HIS A 220 15.37 -7.15 9.03
CA HIS A 220 14.42 -8.17 8.60
C HIS A 220 13.65 -7.73 7.35
N MET A 221 13.54 -8.59 6.34
CA MET A 221 12.77 -8.34 5.12
C MET A 221 12.07 -9.61 4.63
N ASP A 222 10.75 -9.67 4.79
CA ASP A 222 9.92 -10.75 4.26
C ASP A 222 9.09 -10.26 3.07
N PHE A 223 9.47 -10.71 1.87
CA PHE A 223 8.80 -10.38 0.60
C PHE A 223 7.40 -11.01 0.47
N CYS A 224 7.15 -12.16 1.10
CA CYS A 224 5.83 -12.78 1.07
C CYS A 224 4.81 -11.92 1.81
N GLU A 225 5.25 -11.30 2.90
CA GLU A 225 4.40 -10.53 3.80
C GLU A 225 4.59 -9.01 3.63
N ALA A 226 5.43 -8.57 2.68
CA ALA A 226 5.93 -7.19 2.56
C ALA A 226 6.23 -6.55 3.92
N ALA A 227 6.94 -7.30 4.77
CA ALA A 227 7.23 -6.91 6.14
C ALA A 227 8.70 -6.48 6.27
N TRP A 228 8.92 -5.17 6.42
CA TRP A 228 10.21 -4.57 6.66
C TRP A 228 10.42 -4.27 8.14
N ASP A 229 11.56 -4.69 8.69
CA ASP A 229 12.00 -4.48 10.07
C ASP A 229 11.03 -4.95 11.17
N LYS A 230 10.31 -6.05 10.91
CA LYS A 230 9.35 -6.67 11.84
C LYS A 230 9.79 -8.07 12.24
N SER A 231 10.95 -8.22 12.87
CA SER A 231 11.50 -9.54 13.21
C SER A 231 10.57 -10.34 14.15
N LEU A 232 9.80 -9.70 15.00
CA LEU A 232 8.86 -10.37 15.91
C LEU A 232 7.54 -10.76 15.25
N LEU A 233 7.40 -10.62 13.92
CA LEU A 233 6.18 -10.97 13.17
C LEU A 233 5.76 -12.42 13.41
N TYR A 234 6.73 -13.34 13.42
CA TYR A 234 6.44 -14.77 13.49
C TYR A 234 6.02 -15.20 14.90
N GLU A 235 6.74 -14.79 15.94
CA GLU A 235 6.36 -15.11 17.33
C GLU A 235 5.15 -14.29 17.79
N GLY A 236 5.20 -12.97 17.61
CA GLY A 236 4.19 -12.05 18.13
C GLY A 236 2.90 -12.07 17.32
N GLY A 237 3.02 -12.04 15.99
CA GLY A 237 1.90 -12.01 15.05
C GLY A 237 1.34 -13.41 14.76
N TRP A 238 2.18 -14.33 14.29
CA TRP A 238 1.73 -15.68 13.89
C TRP A 238 1.66 -16.67 15.05
N LYS A 239 2.09 -16.27 16.26
CA LYS A 239 2.18 -17.18 17.42
C LYS A 239 3.03 -18.43 17.14
N LYS A 240 3.97 -18.31 16.19
CA LYS A 240 4.77 -19.42 15.72
C LYS A 240 5.72 -19.88 16.82
N LYS A 241 5.77 -21.19 17.05
CA LYS A 241 6.67 -21.81 18.03
C LYS A 241 8.05 -22.02 17.42
N LEU A 242 8.81 -20.94 17.28
CA LEU A 242 10.16 -20.97 16.71
C LEU A 242 11.09 -21.94 17.44
N LYS A 243 12.10 -22.43 16.71
CA LYS A 243 13.11 -23.38 17.18
C LYS A 243 14.52 -23.03 16.72
N TYR A 244 14.81 -23.14 15.42
CA TYR A 244 16.07 -22.74 14.81
C TYR A 244 15.81 -21.77 13.67
N VAL A 245 16.50 -20.62 13.69
CA VAL A 245 16.51 -19.64 12.60
C VAL A 245 17.97 -19.36 12.24
N LEU A 246 18.37 -19.77 11.04
CA LEU A 246 19.73 -19.61 10.53
C LEU A 246 19.77 -18.53 9.46
N ALA A 247 20.75 -17.65 9.57
CA ALA A 247 21.08 -16.71 8.52
C ALA A 247 22.31 -17.21 7.75
N ILE A 248 22.20 -17.25 6.43
CA ILE A 248 23.18 -17.86 5.54
C ILE A 248 23.50 -16.87 4.40
N CYS A 249 24.78 -16.58 4.20
CA CYS A 249 25.27 -15.78 3.07
C CYS A 249 26.63 -16.31 2.59
N PRO A 250 27.17 -15.79 1.47
CA PRO A 250 28.46 -16.25 0.94
C PRO A 250 29.65 -16.07 1.90
N THR A 251 29.51 -15.22 2.93
CA THR A 251 30.59 -14.89 3.86
C THR A 251 30.38 -15.39 5.28
N SER A 252 29.19 -15.83 5.67
CA SER A 252 28.92 -16.29 7.04
C SER A 252 27.65 -17.12 7.17
N VAL A 253 27.64 -17.90 8.26
CA VAL A 253 26.47 -18.60 8.79
C VAL A 253 26.31 -18.19 10.25
N VAL A 254 25.11 -17.77 10.66
CA VAL A 254 24.83 -17.29 12.02
C VAL A 254 23.50 -17.84 12.52
N ASP A 255 23.44 -18.30 13.78
CA ASP A 255 22.16 -18.55 14.46
C ASP A 255 21.57 -17.21 14.90
N VAL A 256 20.52 -16.77 14.21
CA VAL A 256 19.86 -15.48 14.44
C VAL A 256 18.57 -15.63 15.22
N THR A 257 18.30 -16.81 15.79
CA THR A 257 17.02 -17.11 16.45
C THR A 257 16.64 -16.08 17.52
N ALA A 258 17.62 -15.59 18.29
CA ALA A 258 17.37 -14.57 19.33
C ALA A 258 16.74 -13.28 18.78
N ARG A 259 16.96 -12.92 17.51
CA ARG A 259 16.34 -11.73 16.88
C ARG A 259 14.83 -11.88 16.68
N TYR A 260 14.35 -13.12 16.59
CA TYR A 260 12.99 -13.47 16.19
C TYR A 260 12.09 -13.89 17.37
N THR A 261 12.59 -13.87 18.60
CA THR A 261 11.86 -14.29 19.81
C THR A 261 12.17 -13.38 21.00
N ARG A 262 11.15 -13.09 21.81
CA ARG A 262 11.27 -12.51 23.17
C ARG A 262 11.38 -13.58 24.26
N GLN A 263 11.28 -14.85 23.87
CA GLN A 263 11.22 -16.00 24.77
C GLN A 263 12.34 -16.99 24.46
N TYR A 264 13.57 -16.48 24.27
CA TYR A 264 14.71 -17.31 23.87
C TYR A 264 14.97 -18.49 24.83
N ALA A 265 14.79 -18.29 26.13
CA ALA A 265 14.91 -19.37 27.13
C ALA A 265 13.93 -20.53 26.85
N VAL A 266 12.71 -20.23 26.42
CA VAL A 266 11.69 -21.24 26.07
C VAL A 266 12.05 -21.92 24.76
N VAL A 267 12.56 -21.16 23.78
CA VAL A 267 13.00 -21.70 22.49
C VAL A 267 14.19 -22.65 22.68
N SER A 268 15.18 -22.25 23.49
CA SER A 268 16.37 -23.06 23.79
C SER A 268 16.01 -24.42 24.41
N GLN A 269 15.00 -24.47 25.29
CA GLN A 269 14.50 -25.73 25.87
C GLN A 269 13.89 -26.70 24.84
N ARG A 270 13.47 -26.22 23.66
CA ARG A 270 12.89 -27.07 22.59
C ARG A 270 13.96 -27.71 21.70
N ARG A 271 15.20 -27.23 21.77
CA ARG A 271 16.32 -27.64 20.90
C ARG A 271 16.92 -28.96 21.39
N ALA A 272 17.10 -29.94 20.49
CA ALA A 272 17.84 -31.16 20.85
C ALA A 272 19.36 -31.00 20.61
N VAL A 273 19.73 -30.07 19.73
CA VAL A 273 21.14 -29.74 19.46
C VAL A 273 21.59 -28.61 20.39
N PRO A 274 22.71 -28.78 21.13
CA PRO A 274 23.27 -27.73 21.97
C PRO A 274 23.67 -26.50 21.16
N ASP A 275 23.39 -25.30 21.68
CA ASP A 275 23.74 -24.02 21.06
C ASP A 275 25.25 -23.93 20.77
N SER A 276 26.10 -24.47 21.66
CA SER A 276 27.56 -24.51 21.48
C SER A 276 28.00 -25.33 20.26
N TRP A 277 27.29 -26.43 19.95
CA TRP A 277 27.60 -27.23 18.76
C TRP A 277 27.26 -26.46 17.49
N LEU A 278 26.06 -25.86 17.44
CA LEU A 278 25.61 -25.09 16.28
C LEU A 278 26.50 -23.88 16.04
N GLN A 279 26.87 -23.16 17.11
CA GLN A 279 27.81 -22.05 17.05
C GLN A 279 29.18 -22.49 16.51
N ALA A 280 29.73 -23.62 16.98
CA ALA A 280 31.00 -24.14 16.51
C ALA A 280 30.97 -24.54 15.03
N GLN A 281 29.86 -25.16 14.57
CA GLN A 281 29.69 -25.49 13.15
C GLN A 281 29.58 -24.23 12.29
N ALA A 282 28.74 -23.27 12.69
CA ALA A 282 28.57 -22.00 12.00
C ALA A 282 29.90 -21.22 11.90
N GLN A 283 30.69 -21.20 12.98
CA GLN A 283 32.03 -20.61 12.99
C GLN A 283 33.00 -21.33 12.06
N THR A 284 33.00 -22.66 12.05
CA THR A 284 33.87 -23.46 11.17
C THR A 284 33.57 -23.16 9.70
N VAL A 285 32.28 -23.17 9.33
CA VAL A 285 31.84 -22.85 7.96
C VAL A 285 32.20 -21.39 7.62
N THR A 286 31.94 -20.45 8.53
CA THR A 286 32.29 -19.03 8.32
C THR A 286 33.79 -18.83 8.12
N GLN A 287 34.65 -19.52 8.87
CA GLN A 287 36.10 -19.46 8.67
C GLN A 287 36.52 -20.00 7.29
N GLN A 288 35.90 -21.09 6.83
CA GLN A 288 36.17 -21.65 5.50
C GLN A 288 35.75 -20.70 4.39
N LEU A 289 34.55 -20.10 4.48
CA LEU A 289 34.03 -19.13 3.50
C LEU A 289 34.92 -17.88 3.41
N ARG A 290 35.56 -17.50 4.52
CA ARG A 290 36.39 -16.30 4.62
C ARG A 290 37.88 -16.52 4.38
N ALA A 291 38.33 -17.77 4.21
CA ALA A 291 39.74 -18.12 4.15
C ALA A 291 40.51 -17.43 3.00
N SER A 292 39.83 -17.13 1.89
CA SER A 292 40.41 -16.48 0.71
C SER A 292 40.15 -14.97 0.62
N LEU A 293 39.45 -14.37 1.59
CA LEU A 293 39.06 -12.96 1.51
C LEU A 293 40.22 -12.00 1.88
N PRO A 294 40.29 -10.81 1.26
CA PRO A 294 41.31 -9.81 1.60
C PRO A 294 41.21 -9.31 3.04
N PRO A 295 42.33 -8.97 3.71
CA PRO A 295 42.33 -8.50 5.11
C PRO A 295 41.44 -7.29 5.39
N GLY A 296 41.27 -6.39 4.42
CA GLY A 296 40.37 -5.23 4.56
C GLY A 296 38.90 -5.62 4.65
N VAL A 297 38.47 -6.57 3.82
CA VAL A 297 37.10 -7.11 3.81
C VAL A 297 36.85 -7.91 5.08
N LEU A 298 37.80 -8.73 5.50
CA LEU A 298 37.72 -9.50 6.75
C LEU A 298 37.46 -8.60 7.97
N ARG A 299 38.24 -7.52 8.13
CA ARG A 299 38.04 -6.57 9.24
C ARG A 299 36.65 -5.93 9.22
N ALA A 300 36.14 -5.58 8.05
CA ALA A 300 34.79 -5.02 7.94
C ALA A 300 33.71 -6.04 8.34
N LEU A 301 33.87 -7.31 7.93
CA LEU A 301 32.96 -8.39 8.32
C LEU A 301 33.04 -8.70 9.82
N GLU A 302 34.23 -8.71 10.41
CA GLU A 302 34.42 -8.92 11.85
C GLU A 302 33.73 -7.82 12.69
N LEU A 303 33.80 -6.56 12.26
CA LEU A 303 33.08 -5.47 12.93
C LEU A 303 31.56 -5.67 12.87
N ARG A 304 31.03 -6.11 11.73
CA ARG A 304 29.60 -6.44 11.57
C ARG A 304 29.20 -7.60 12.47
N ASP A 305 30.01 -8.66 12.52
CA ASP A 305 29.77 -9.83 13.37
C ASP A 305 29.74 -9.46 14.85
N VAL A 306 30.64 -8.60 15.32
CA VAL A 306 30.66 -8.14 16.72
C VAL A 306 29.39 -7.36 17.04
N SER A 307 28.99 -6.45 16.14
CA SER A 307 27.75 -5.68 16.31
C SER A 307 26.51 -6.60 16.38
N GLU A 308 26.42 -7.57 15.48
CA GLU A 308 25.35 -8.58 15.48
C GLU A 308 25.37 -9.46 16.74
N GLN A 309 26.54 -9.92 17.19
CA GLN A 309 26.63 -10.74 18.41
C GLN A 309 26.15 -9.96 19.64
N LEU A 310 26.50 -8.68 19.76
CA LEU A 310 26.02 -7.82 20.84
C LEU A 310 24.50 -7.63 20.79
N GLU A 311 23.93 -7.42 19.60
CA GLU A 311 22.48 -7.37 19.39
C GLU A 311 21.81 -8.67 19.85
N LEU A 312 22.28 -9.83 19.35
CA LEU A 312 21.69 -11.13 19.63
C LEU A 312 21.79 -11.51 21.11
N LEU A 313 22.91 -11.19 21.78
CA LEU A 313 23.05 -11.37 23.23
C LEU A 313 22.05 -10.50 24.00
N GLY A 314 21.89 -9.24 23.60
CA GLY A 314 20.87 -8.34 24.15
C GLY A 314 19.47 -8.93 24.01
N ARG A 315 19.11 -9.40 22.81
CA ARG A 315 17.80 -10.02 22.55
C ARG A 315 17.58 -11.33 23.30
N ALA A 316 18.60 -12.18 23.41
CA ALA A 316 18.50 -13.46 24.13
C ALA A 316 18.28 -13.28 25.64
N THR A 317 18.74 -12.15 26.20
CA THR A 317 18.57 -11.79 27.62
C THR A 317 17.32 -10.94 27.90
N GLU A 318 16.77 -10.31 26.87
CA GLU A 318 15.55 -9.50 26.93
C GLU A 318 14.33 -10.41 27.13
N GLN A 319 13.76 -10.41 28.34
CA GLN A 319 12.55 -11.18 28.70
C GLN A 319 11.29 -10.31 28.73
N SER A 320 11.39 -9.05 28.32
CA SER A 320 10.28 -8.12 28.35
C SER A 320 9.16 -8.60 27.41
N PRO A 321 7.90 -8.66 27.89
CA PRO A 321 6.79 -8.95 27.01
C PRO A 321 6.65 -7.85 25.95
N LEU A 322 6.11 -8.23 24.78
CA LEU A 322 5.73 -7.26 23.75
C LEU A 322 4.80 -6.20 24.36
N SER A 323 5.09 -4.92 24.10
CA SER A 323 4.14 -3.86 24.43
C SER A 323 2.87 -4.02 23.60
N ALA A 324 1.75 -3.45 24.08
CA ALA A 324 0.48 -3.50 23.35
C ALA A 324 0.59 -2.85 21.96
N GLU A 325 1.39 -1.78 21.83
CA GLU A 325 1.64 -1.09 20.56
C GLU A 325 2.46 -1.96 19.58
N GLU A 326 3.55 -2.58 20.05
CA GLU A 326 4.33 -3.51 19.22
C GLU A 326 3.49 -4.71 18.81
N ALA A 327 2.71 -5.29 19.72
CA ALA A 327 1.83 -6.42 19.42
C ALA A 327 0.76 -6.05 18.37
N ALA A 328 0.19 -4.84 18.43
CA ALA A 328 -0.76 -4.36 17.42
C ALA A 328 -0.11 -4.19 16.02
N GLY A 329 1.19 -3.88 15.97
CA GLY A 329 1.95 -3.76 14.73
C GLY A 329 2.36 -5.09 14.08
N LEU A 330 2.24 -6.21 14.80
CA LEU A 330 2.66 -7.55 14.39
C LEU A 330 1.44 -8.42 14.05
N LYS A 331 1.24 -8.66 12.75
CA LYS A 331 0.03 -9.29 12.22
C LYS A 331 0.14 -10.80 12.10
N GLY A 332 -1.01 -11.48 12.09
CA GLY A 332 -1.13 -12.89 11.69
C GLY A 332 -0.71 -13.12 10.22
N ARG A 333 -0.53 -14.39 9.84
CA ARG A 333 -0.06 -14.79 8.51
C ARG A 333 -1.08 -14.42 7.45
N GLN A 334 -0.64 -13.70 6.43
CA GLN A 334 -1.51 -13.26 5.33
C GLN A 334 -1.51 -14.29 4.19
N THR A 335 -0.36 -14.91 3.91
CA THR A 335 -0.21 -15.89 2.82
C THR A 335 -0.59 -17.33 3.23
N GLY A 336 -0.97 -18.15 2.24
CA GLY A 336 -1.33 -19.56 2.45
C GLY A 336 -2.84 -19.82 2.61
N ASP A 337 -3.23 -21.09 2.55
CA ASP A 337 -4.62 -21.52 2.66
C ASP A 337 -5.19 -21.26 4.07
N ASP A 338 -6.42 -20.73 4.16
CA ASP A 338 -7.02 -20.34 5.45
C ASP A 338 -7.24 -21.51 6.40
N ALA A 339 -7.53 -22.71 5.87
CA ALA A 339 -7.63 -23.93 6.68
C ALA A 339 -6.27 -24.33 7.26
N TRP A 340 -5.19 -24.15 6.49
CA TRP A 340 -3.83 -24.45 6.91
C TRP A 340 -3.34 -23.46 7.98
N LYS A 341 -3.61 -22.15 7.80
CA LYS A 341 -3.30 -21.11 8.78
C LYS A 341 -3.98 -21.36 10.12
N ARG A 342 -5.31 -21.60 10.11
CA ARG A 342 -6.10 -21.91 11.31
C ARG A 342 -5.63 -23.17 12.01
N ALA A 343 -5.30 -24.22 11.26
CA ALA A 343 -4.80 -25.48 11.83
C ALA A 343 -3.49 -25.28 12.60
N ARG A 344 -2.70 -24.27 12.23
CA ARG A 344 -1.44 -23.92 12.88
C ARG A 344 -1.57 -22.78 13.90
N GLY A 345 -2.74 -22.14 13.99
CA GLY A 345 -2.98 -20.95 14.82
C GLY A 345 -2.18 -19.72 14.36
N GLU A 346 -1.80 -19.69 13.08
CA GLU A 346 -0.95 -18.63 12.51
C GLU A 346 -1.77 -17.47 11.93
N ASP A 347 -3.09 -17.53 11.93
CA ASP A 347 -4.00 -16.46 11.47
C ASP A 347 -4.10 -15.26 12.43
N GLY A 348 -3.47 -15.35 13.61
CA GLY A 348 -3.50 -14.32 14.65
C GLY A 348 -4.70 -14.46 15.59
N ASP A 349 -4.69 -13.74 16.72
CA ASP A 349 -5.79 -13.79 17.67
C ASP A 349 -7.01 -13.02 17.12
N ALA A 350 -8.04 -13.75 16.67
CA ALA A 350 -9.39 -13.21 16.68
C ALA A 350 -9.78 -12.95 18.15
N CYS A 351 -9.82 -11.68 18.56
CA CYS A 351 -10.00 -11.25 19.94
C CYS A 351 -11.15 -11.98 20.63
N LYS A 352 -10.79 -12.90 21.54
CA LYS A 352 -11.68 -13.38 22.59
C LYS A 352 -11.32 -12.65 23.88
N THR A 353 -12.38 -12.12 24.50
CA THR A 353 -12.62 -11.93 25.93
C THR A 353 -12.33 -10.59 26.61
N SER A 354 -13.45 -10.08 27.15
CA SER A 354 -13.69 -9.47 28.48
C SER A 354 -13.04 -8.12 28.78
N GLY A 355 -13.93 -7.18 29.10
CA GLY A 355 -13.62 -5.79 29.36
C GLY A 355 -12.66 -5.58 30.52
N LEU A 356 -11.85 -4.55 30.37
CA LEU A 356 -11.54 -3.51 31.35
C LEU A 356 -10.79 -2.41 30.57
N GLN A 357 -11.29 -1.17 30.65
CA GLN A 357 -10.64 0.00 30.07
C GLN A 357 -9.35 0.33 30.81
N PRO A 358 -8.36 0.92 30.11
CA PRO A 358 -7.58 1.99 30.73
C PRO A 358 -7.45 3.25 29.85
N GLU A 359 -7.25 4.35 30.56
CA GLU A 359 -7.22 5.74 30.12
C GLU A 359 -6.01 6.12 29.26
N SER A 360 -6.19 7.26 28.59
CA SER A 360 -5.28 7.97 27.70
C SER A 360 -3.83 8.09 28.17
N SER A 361 -2.88 7.57 27.38
CA SER A 361 -1.54 8.15 27.29
C SER A 361 -0.84 7.84 25.96
N ARG A 362 -0.46 8.94 25.28
CA ARG A 362 0.66 9.17 24.35
C ARG A 362 1.09 8.01 23.42
N SER A 363 0.65 8.10 22.17
CA SER A 363 1.05 7.23 21.06
C SER A 363 2.44 7.57 20.51
N SER A 364 3.33 6.58 20.44
CA SER A 364 4.53 6.64 19.59
C SER A 364 4.62 5.36 18.77
N THR A 365 4.02 5.37 17.57
CA THR A 365 3.86 4.20 16.70
C THR A 365 5.01 4.06 15.69
N PRO A 366 5.75 2.93 15.61
CA PRO A 366 6.75 2.69 14.58
C PRO A 366 6.23 1.73 13.49
N ALA A 367 6.23 2.22 12.25
CA ALA A 367 5.98 1.58 10.93
C ALA A 367 4.87 2.29 10.14
N ALA A 368 3.88 2.87 10.82
CA ALA A 368 2.73 3.56 10.25
C ALA A 368 2.90 5.10 10.18
N THR A 369 4.13 5.58 9.96
CA THR A 369 4.47 7.01 10.04
C THR A 369 5.28 7.53 8.87
N MET A 370 5.84 6.65 8.03
CA MET A 370 6.62 7.08 6.87
C MET A 370 5.69 7.52 5.75
N TRP A 371 5.97 8.70 5.22
CA TRP A 371 5.30 9.20 4.05
C TRP A 371 5.74 8.43 2.80
N ARG A 372 4.79 8.08 1.94
CA ARG A 372 5.03 7.46 0.63
C ARG A 372 4.51 8.37 -0.49
N PRO A 373 5.33 8.73 -1.50
CA PRO A 373 4.87 9.44 -2.68
C PRO A 373 3.78 8.65 -3.40
N LEU A 374 2.76 9.34 -3.90
CA LEU A 374 1.74 8.76 -4.78
C LEU A 374 2.23 8.83 -6.23
N PRO A 375 1.93 7.81 -7.06
CA PRO A 375 2.29 7.85 -8.47
C PRO A 375 1.69 9.08 -9.17
N MET A 376 2.54 9.83 -9.87
CA MET A 376 2.11 10.88 -10.81
C MET A 376 1.51 10.20 -12.05
N ARG A 377 0.50 10.83 -12.67
CA ARG A 377 -0.12 10.34 -13.91
C ARG A 377 0.97 10.14 -14.98
N GLN A 378 1.21 8.91 -15.42
CA GLN A 378 1.96 8.66 -16.66
C GLN A 378 1.01 8.84 -17.84
N GLU A 379 1.48 9.48 -18.91
CA GLU A 379 0.72 9.69 -20.16
C GLU A 379 0.26 8.37 -20.83
N HIS A 380 0.82 7.23 -20.42
CA HIS A 380 0.55 5.91 -20.99
C HIS A 380 -0.69 5.18 -20.44
N ASP A 381 -1.38 5.72 -19.41
CA ASP A 381 -2.62 5.11 -18.89
C ASP A 381 -3.85 5.29 -19.82
N GLU A 382 -3.67 5.92 -20.99
CA GLU A 382 -4.75 6.19 -21.94
C GLU A 382 -5.03 5.08 -22.98
N TYR A 383 -4.32 3.95 -22.97
CA TYR A 383 -4.61 2.88 -23.94
C TYR A 383 -4.25 1.48 -23.45
N VAL A 384 -5.05 0.93 -22.55
CA VAL A 384 -5.20 -0.53 -22.44
C VAL A 384 -6.64 -0.86 -22.78
N ASP A 385 -6.85 -1.46 -23.95
CA ASP A 385 -8.12 -2.10 -24.33
C ASP A 385 -8.43 -3.22 -23.33
N VAL A 386 -9.14 -2.88 -22.25
CA VAL A 386 -9.72 -3.81 -21.29
C VAL A 386 -11.24 -3.73 -21.42
N PRO A 387 -11.97 -4.85 -21.51
CA PRO A 387 -13.38 -4.85 -21.91
C PRO A 387 -14.22 -4.11 -20.87
N SER A 388 -14.90 -3.05 -21.32
CA SER A 388 -16.08 -2.39 -20.72
C SER A 388 -16.52 -2.95 -19.34
N GLY A 389 -15.85 -2.46 -18.30
CA GLY A 389 -16.18 -2.66 -16.88
C GLY A 389 -16.04 -1.33 -16.11
N PRO A 390 -16.44 -1.24 -14.83
CA PRO A 390 -16.63 0.01 -14.08
C PRO A 390 -15.29 0.64 -13.61
N THR A 391 -14.27 0.66 -14.46
CA THR A 391 -12.89 1.03 -14.09
C THR A 391 -12.56 2.51 -14.31
N SER A 392 -13.47 3.34 -14.85
CA SER A 392 -13.20 4.77 -15.10
C SER A 392 -13.84 5.74 -14.09
N VAL A 393 -14.18 5.28 -12.89
CA VAL A 393 -14.87 6.14 -11.90
C VAL A 393 -13.93 7.22 -11.32
N CYS A 394 -12.61 7.04 -11.45
CA CYS A 394 -11.58 7.88 -10.82
C CYS A 394 -10.90 8.92 -11.74
N ALA A 395 -11.34 9.05 -13.00
CA ALA A 395 -10.87 10.09 -13.95
C ALA A 395 -11.70 11.40 -13.85
N ARG A 396 -12.32 11.66 -12.70
CA ARG A 396 -13.15 12.85 -12.47
C ARG A 396 -12.27 14.10 -12.39
N ALA A 397 -12.56 15.09 -13.24
CA ALA A 397 -11.89 16.39 -13.22
C ALA A 397 -11.92 17.00 -11.81
N GLY A 398 -10.79 17.56 -11.38
CA GLY A 398 -10.61 18.14 -10.05
C GLY A 398 -10.17 17.15 -8.96
N ARG A 399 -9.93 15.87 -9.28
CA ARG A 399 -9.28 14.93 -8.34
C ARG A 399 -7.89 15.45 -7.98
N LEU A 400 -7.58 15.50 -6.68
CA LEU A 400 -6.26 15.89 -6.19
C LEU A 400 -5.26 14.76 -6.43
N MET A 401 -4.13 15.08 -7.07
CA MET A 401 -3.08 14.15 -7.51
C MET A 401 -1.69 14.64 -7.09
N GLY A 402 -0.67 13.77 -7.25
CA GLY A 402 0.74 14.18 -7.10
C GLY A 402 1.18 14.47 -5.66
N GLY A 403 0.45 13.93 -4.69
CA GLY A 403 0.79 14.06 -3.27
C GLY A 403 1.58 12.88 -2.74
N ALA A 404 1.60 12.77 -1.41
CA ALA A 404 2.09 11.63 -0.66
C ALA A 404 1.04 11.22 0.37
N CYS A 405 1.09 9.97 0.81
CA CYS A 405 0.18 9.45 1.81
C CYS A 405 0.89 8.69 2.92
N ARG A 406 0.17 8.53 4.04
CA ARG A 406 0.48 7.59 5.13
C ARG A 406 -0.82 7.22 5.86
N ALA A 407 -0.78 6.20 6.71
CA ALA A 407 -1.94 5.73 7.47
C ALA A 407 -1.54 5.32 8.89
N SER A 408 -2.52 5.21 9.79
CA SER A 408 -2.36 4.66 11.16
C SER A 408 -1.89 3.22 11.21
N GLY A 409 -2.16 2.47 10.15
CA GLY A 409 -1.77 1.07 9.99
C GLY A 409 -1.98 0.66 8.54
N GLU A 410 -1.28 -0.38 8.10
CA GLU A 410 -1.30 -0.85 6.71
C GLU A 410 -1.18 -2.37 6.66
N ASN A 411 -1.85 -3.00 5.70
CA ASN A 411 -1.78 -4.44 5.46
C ASN A 411 -1.05 -4.77 4.15
N SER A 412 -0.48 -5.99 4.05
CA SER A 412 0.43 -6.29 2.95
C SER A 412 -0.32 -6.42 1.63
N GLY A 413 0.04 -5.57 0.66
CA GLY A 413 -0.72 -5.41 -0.59
C GLY A 413 -2.00 -4.58 -0.43
N GLU A 414 -2.27 -4.08 0.77
CA GLU A 414 -3.46 -3.28 1.14
C GLU A 414 -3.04 -2.08 2.02
N GLU A 415 -2.17 -1.24 1.45
CA GLU A 415 -1.46 -0.15 2.13
C GLU A 415 -2.14 1.20 1.85
N ALA A 416 -1.68 2.30 2.46
CA ALA A 416 -2.29 3.62 2.31
C ALA A 416 -2.37 4.07 0.85
N VAL A 417 -1.33 3.76 0.06
CA VAL A 417 -1.27 4.08 -1.38
C VAL A 417 -2.45 3.51 -2.16
N ASN A 418 -2.99 2.36 -1.74
CA ASN A 418 -4.13 1.73 -2.41
C ASN A 418 -5.41 2.54 -2.27
N ALA A 419 -5.58 3.31 -1.18
CA ALA A 419 -6.72 4.22 -1.08
C ALA A 419 -6.66 5.38 -2.08
N PHE A 420 -5.50 5.65 -2.68
CA PHE A 420 -5.26 6.78 -3.57
C PHE A 420 -4.86 6.39 -5.00
N ASP A 421 -4.74 5.09 -5.30
CA ASP A 421 -4.30 4.58 -6.62
C ASP A 421 -5.38 4.71 -7.72
N GLY A 422 -6.61 5.08 -7.35
CA GLY A 422 -7.72 5.24 -8.29
C GLY A 422 -8.35 3.91 -8.74
N GLY A 423 -7.87 2.78 -8.24
CA GLY A 423 -8.49 1.47 -8.39
C GLY A 423 -9.64 1.27 -7.41
N VAL A 424 -10.58 0.39 -7.78
CA VAL A 424 -11.63 -0.10 -6.86
C VAL A 424 -11.40 -1.55 -6.45
N LEU A 425 -10.43 -2.22 -7.07
CA LEU A 425 -10.09 -3.63 -6.84
C LEU A 425 -8.97 -3.81 -5.80
N THR A 426 -8.20 -2.74 -5.58
CA THR A 426 -7.24 -2.58 -4.51
C THR A 426 -7.93 -1.90 -3.32
N LYS A 427 -7.33 -2.02 -2.12
CA LYS A 427 -7.87 -1.38 -0.92
C LYS A 427 -6.80 -1.07 0.10
N TRP A 428 -7.08 -0.14 0.99
CA TRP A 428 -6.37 -0.01 2.26
C TRP A 428 -7.10 -0.82 3.34
N LEU A 429 -6.34 -1.52 4.19
CA LEU A 429 -6.86 -2.26 5.35
C LEU A 429 -6.00 -1.99 6.60
N ASP A 430 -6.67 -1.58 7.68
CA ASP A 430 -6.05 -1.35 8.99
C ASP A 430 -6.72 -2.20 10.08
N PHE A 431 -5.94 -2.99 10.81
CA PHE A 431 -6.39 -3.82 11.94
C PHE A 431 -6.29 -3.11 13.30
N GLY A 432 -5.82 -1.86 13.32
CA GLY A 432 -5.61 -1.05 14.53
C GLY A 432 -6.74 -0.06 14.87
N GLY A 433 -7.84 0.00 14.11
CA GLY A 433 -8.91 0.99 14.36
C GLY A 433 -10.25 0.71 13.69
N GLY A 434 -11.33 1.23 14.29
CA GLY A 434 -12.73 1.09 13.87
C GLY A 434 -13.67 0.42 14.89
N GLY A 435 -13.12 -0.38 15.80
CA GLY A 435 -13.85 -1.08 16.88
C GLY A 435 -14.09 -0.21 18.13
N LEU A 436 -14.55 -0.83 19.22
CA LEU A 436 -14.81 -0.19 20.53
C LEU A 436 -13.55 0.47 21.13
N GLY A 437 -13.24 1.70 20.71
CA GLY A 437 -12.15 2.54 21.24
C GLY A 437 -10.94 2.75 20.32
N GLY A 438 -10.91 2.19 19.11
CA GLY A 438 -9.81 2.38 18.16
C GLY A 438 -10.16 3.38 17.04
N SER A 439 -9.27 4.34 16.74
CA SER A 439 -9.41 5.25 15.60
C SER A 439 -8.36 4.97 14.53
N ALA A 440 -8.78 4.70 13.30
CA ALA A 440 -7.90 4.58 12.16
C ALA A 440 -7.86 5.91 11.37
N TRP A 441 -6.76 6.20 10.68
CA TRP A 441 -6.66 7.39 9.86
C TRP A 441 -5.83 7.17 8.59
N LEU A 442 -6.19 7.93 7.54
CA LEU A 442 -5.42 8.12 6.32
C LEU A 442 -5.06 9.61 6.19
N GLU A 443 -3.83 9.90 5.82
CA GLU A 443 -3.38 11.25 5.52
C GLU A 443 -2.92 11.38 4.08
N PHE A 444 -3.29 12.49 3.45
CA PHE A 444 -2.78 12.97 2.17
C PHE A 444 -2.05 14.29 2.40
N ARG A 445 -0.91 14.48 1.73
CA ARG A 445 -0.15 15.74 1.70
C ARG A 445 0.24 16.06 0.27
N PHE A 446 0.10 17.32 -0.13
CA PHE A 446 0.66 17.74 -1.42
C PHE A 446 2.19 17.74 -1.41
N MET A 447 2.79 17.30 -2.51
CA MET A 447 4.20 17.51 -2.78
C MET A 447 4.39 18.78 -3.62
N ASP A 448 5.51 19.46 -3.38
CA ASP A 448 5.90 20.61 -4.21
C ASP A 448 6.64 20.09 -5.46
N PRO A 449 6.29 20.58 -6.66
CA PRO A 449 7.06 20.28 -7.86
C PRO A 449 8.52 20.72 -7.67
N GLU A 450 9.47 19.91 -8.16
CA GLU A 450 10.90 20.26 -8.07
C GLU A 450 11.16 21.62 -8.74
N GLY A 451 11.76 22.56 -8.00
CA GLY A 451 12.06 23.90 -8.48
C GLY A 451 10.90 24.91 -8.42
N ALA A 452 9.70 24.52 -7.98
CA ALA A 452 8.59 25.45 -7.79
C ALA A 452 8.79 26.29 -6.51
N SER A 453 8.62 27.62 -6.64
CA SER A 453 8.65 28.54 -5.48
C SER A 453 7.33 28.57 -4.70
N ALA A 454 6.25 28.09 -5.30
CA ALA A 454 4.91 28.13 -4.72
C ALA A 454 4.55 26.75 -4.14
N GLN A 455 4.21 26.73 -2.85
CA GLN A 455 3.77 25.51 -2.17
C GLN A 455 2.36 25.11 -2.59
N THR A 456 2.21 23.88 -3.07
CA THR A 456 0.93 23.34 -3.56
C THR A 456 -0.09 23.24 -2.42
N SER A 457 -1.29 23.79 -2.61
CA SER A 457 -2.43 23.67 -1.69
C SER A 457 -3.75 23.78 -2.45
N SER A 458 -4.84 23.23 -1.91
CA SER A 458 -6.16 23.27 -2.53
C SER A 458 -7.27 23.37 -1.50
N PRO A 459 -8.39 24.07 -1.79
CA PRO A 459 -9.62 23.82 -1.05
C PRO A 459 -10.10 22.38 -1.31
N LEU A 460 -10.87 21.84 -0.36
CA LEU A 460 -11.61 20.59 -0.53
C LEU A 460 -13.07 20.91 -0.80
N LEU A 461 -13.55 20.53 -1.99
CA LEU A 461 -14.93 20.78 -2.42
C LEU A 461 -15.82 19.56 -2.13
N SER A 462 -15.30 18.38 -2.41
CA SER A 462 -15.98 17.11 -2.16
C SER A 462 -14.97 15.98 -2.05
N TYR A 463 -15.42 14.83 -1.57
CA TYR A 463 -14.64 13.60 -1.58
C TYR A 463 -15.53 12.39 -1.86
N ASP A 464 -14.93 11.33 -2.38
CA ASP A 464 -15.58 10.03 -2.52
C ASP A 464 -14.95 9.01 -1.57
N ILE A 465 -15.75 8.09 -1.06
CA ILE A 465 -15.30 6.86 -0.41
C ILE A 465 -15.91 5.67 -1.16
N VAL A 466 -15.09 4.66 -1.44
CA VAL A 466 -15.52 3.41 -2.09
C VAL A 466 -15.37 2.24 -1.12
N SER A 467 -16.43 1.45 -0.93
CA SER A 467 -16.37 0.24 -0.09
C SER A 467 -15.44 -0.81 -0.70
N ALA A 468 -14.81 -1.63 0.13
CA ALA A 468 -13.84 -2.64 -0.32
C ALA A 468 -14.51 -3.92 -0.87
N ASN A 469 -13.80 -5.07 -0.88
CA ASN A 469 -14.19 -6.31 -1.56
C ASN A 469 -14.53 -7.53 -0.68
N ASP A 470 -14.04 -7.62 0.56
CA ASP A 470 -14.17 -8.76 1.52
C ASP A 470 -15.38 -8.70 2.50
N SER A 471 -15.43 -7.73 3.44
CA SER A 471 -16.31 -7.71 4.63
C SER A 471 -17.04 -6.36 4.83
N PRO A 472 -18.39 -6.28 4.70
CA PRO A 472 -19.14 -5.04 4.91
C PRO A 472 -19.07 -4.50 6.35
N GLU A 473 -18.89 -5.36 7.35
CA GLU A 473 -18.76 -4.99 8.76
C GLU A 473 -17.56 -4.06 9.05
N ARG A 474 -16.56 -4.08 8.17
CA ARG A 474 -15.33 -3.25 8.25
C ARG A 474 -15.44 -1.93 7.49
N ASP A 475 -16.53 -1.72 6.75
CA ASP A 475 -16.68 -0.48 5.98
C ASP A 475 -16.82 0.71 6.95
N PRO A 476 -16.32 1.92 6.58
CA PRO A 476 -16.43 3.09 7.44
C PRO A 476 -17.89 3.48 7.63
N ARG A 477 -18.30 3.76 8.86
CA ARG A 477 -19.66 4.23 9.21
C ARG A 477 -19.67 5.69 9.63
N ASP A 478 -18.73 6.01 10.53
CA ASP A 478 -18.57 7.35 11.10
C ASP A 478 -17.14 7.81 10.89
N TRP A 479 -16.95 9.02 10.37
CA TRP A 479 -15.61 9.59 10.16
C TRP A 479 -15.62 11.12 10.19
N VAL A 480 -14.43 11.66 10.35
CA VAL A 480 -14.15 13.09 10.32
C VAL A 480 -13.10 13.34 9.24
N VAL A 481 -13.38 14.31 8.36
CA VAL A 481 -12.39 14.81 7.39
C VAL A 481 -11.82 16.10 7.94
N GLU A 482 -10.49 16.18 8.00
CA GLU A 482 -9.75 17.29 8.60
C GLU A 482 -8.74 17.83 7.60
N GLY A 483 -8.42 19.13 7.69
CA GLY A 483 -7.45 19.82 6.84
C GLY A 483 -6.40 20.53 7.69
N LEU A 484 -5.15 20.52 7.22
CA LEU A 484 -4.07 21.31 7.80
C LEU A 484 -3.62 22.36 6.78
N SER A 485 -3.58 23.63 7.20
CA SER A 485 -3.16 24.73 6.34
C SER A 485 -1.63 24.70 6.13
N LEU A 486 -1.15 25.35 5.07
CA LEU A 486 0.28 25.53 4.85
C LEU A 486 0.94 26.33 6.00
N GLN A 487 0.22 27.33 6.53
CA GLN A 487 0.71 28.16 7.62
C GLN A 487 0.91 27.35 8.90
N ASP A 488 -0.06 26.49 9.24
CA ASP A 488 0.02 25.61 10.42
C ASP A 488 1.11 24.54 10.25
N GLU A 489 1.26 24.00 9.04
CA GLU A 489 2.36 23.08 8.71
C GLU A 489 3.72 23.74 8.91
N GLN A 490 3.92 24.94 8.37
CA GLN A 490 5.19 25.70 8.49
C GLN A 490 5.48 26.15 9.92
N ALA A 491 4.43 26.42 10.71
CA ALA A 491 4.55 26.74 12.13
C ALA A 491 4.84 25.51 13.00
N GLY A 492 4.81 24.30 12.44
CA GLY A 492 5.01 23.04 13.19
C GLY A 492 3.78 22.63 14.02
N ASN A 493 2.60 23.19 13.76
CA ASN A 493 1.35 22.88 14.45
C ASN A 493 0.74 21.56 13.96
N LEU A 494 1.54 20.50 13.84
CA LEU A 494 1.14 19.22 13.26
C LEU A 494 0.17 18.42 14.15
N THR A 495 0.09 18.75 15.44
CA THR A 495 -0.78 18.10 16.43
C THR A 495 -2.12 18.83 16.58
N ASP A 496 -2.08 20.15 16.73
CA ASP A 496 -3.25 20.96 17.10
C ASP A 496 -3.80 21.83 15.96
N GLY A 497 -3.08 21.94 14.83
CA GLY A 497 -3.47 22.80 13.70
C GLY A 497 -4.56 22.25 12.79
N TRP A 498 -5.01 21.00 13.02
CA TRP A 498 -6.02 20.35 12.18
C TRP A 498 -7.40 20.97 12.36
N GLN A 499 -8.05 21.32 11.26
CA GLN A 499 -9.40 21.87 11.25
C GLN A 499 -10.39 20.88 10.64
N VAL A 500 -11.55 20.72 11.28
CA VAL A 500 -12.60 19.81 10.80
C VAL A 500 -13.28 20.41 9.56
N LEU A 501 -13.20 19.70 8.45
CA LEU A 501 -13.80 20.07 7.15
C LEU A 501 -15.17 19.42 6.96
N ASP A 502 -15.36 18.18 7.43
CA ASP A 502 -16.62 17.45 7.33
C ASP A 502 -16.73 16.39 8.43
N VAL A 503 -17.97 16.08 8.83
CA VAL A 503 -18.28 15.01 9.80
C VAL A 503 -19.41 14.16 9.21
N ARG A 504 -19.19 12.85 9.12
CA ARG A 504 -20.21 11.89 8.69
C ARG A 504 -20.49 10.89 9.79
N LYS A 505 -21.78 10.55 9.91
CA LYS A 505 -22.28 9.56 10.83
C LYS A 505 -23.31 8.67 10.14
N GLU A 506 -23.35 7.41 10.57
CA GLU A 506 -24.33 6.40 10.20
C GLU A 506 -24.41 6.15 8.69
N VAL A 507 -23.28 6.30 8.00
CA VAL A 507 -23.23 5.96 6.57
C VAL A 507 -23.17 4.44 6.41
N THR A 508 -23.93 3.93 5.45
CA THR A 508 -24.02 2.49 5.15
C THR A 508 -23.65 2.21 3.71
N PHE A 509 -22.92 1.14 3.46
CA PHE A 509 -22.69 0.63 2.11
C PHE A 509 -23.56 -0.61 1.89
N THR A 510 -24.39 -0.59 0.84
CA THR A 510 -25.32 -1.69 0.52
C THR A 510 -24.67 -2.76 -0.34
N ASP A 511 -23.62 -2.37 -1.09
CA ASP A 511 -22.93 -3.22 -2.04
C ASP A 511 -21.41 -3.06 -1.89
N ARG A 512 -20.65 -4.03 -2.41
CA ARG A 512 -19.17 -3.96 -2.47
C ARG A 512 -18.71 -3.14 -3.66
N HIS A 513 -17.56 -2.48 -3.51
CA HIS A 513 -17.09 -1.47 -4.48
C HIS A 513 -18.09 -0.33 -4.72
N GLN A 514 -18.97 -0.06 -3.75
CA GLN A 514 -19.96 1.01 -3.86
C GLN A 514 -19.30 2.35 -3.60
N LEU A 515 -19.39 3.25 -4.58
CA LEU A 515 -18.95 4.63 -4.44
C LEU A 515 -20.02 5.47 -3.74
N ARG A 516 -19.60 6.26 -2.75
CA ARG A 516 -20.39 7.35 -2.17
C ARG A 516 -19.64 8.67 -2.25
N SER A 517 -20.32 9.69 -2.76
CA SER A 517 -19.79 11.06 -2.87
C SER A 517 -20.37 11.96 -1.80
N PHE A 518 -19.53 12.81 -1.23
CA PHE A 518 -19.89 13.75 -0.17
C PHE A 518 -19.38 15.16 -0.51
N ALA A 519 -20.29 16.12 -0.56
CA ALA A 519 -19.92 17.54 -0.59
C ALA A 519 -19.53 17.99 0.83
N CYS A 520 -18.44 18.73 0.98
CA CYS A 520 -17.99 19.18 2.29
C CYS A 520 -19.00 20.13 2.92
N THR A 521 -19.51 19.78 4.10
CA THR A 521 -20.42 20.63 4.88
C THR A 521 -19.66 21.25 6.04
N PHE A 522 -19.23 22.50 5.89
CA PHE A 522 -18.47 23.20 6.92
C PHE A 522 -19.33 23.39 8.18
N PRO A 523 -18.90 22.92 9.35
CA PRO A 523 -19.66 23.12 10.57
C PRO A 523 -19.75 24.63 10.87
N HIS A 524 -20.98 25.17 10.92
CA HIS A 524 -21.22 26.52 11.42
C HIS A 524 -20.73 26.58 12.86
N LYS A 525 -19.81 27.51 13.18
CA LYS A 525 -19.53 27.87 14.56
C LYS A 525 -20.85 28.31 15.19
N ALA A 526 -21.41 27.48 16.07
CA ALA A 526 -22.51 27.88 16.92
C ALA A 526 -22.02 29.03 17.80
N SER A 527 -22.47 30.25 17.53
CA SER A 527 -22.34 31.35 18.48
C SER A 527 -23.01 30.90 19.77
N SER A 528 -22.26 30.83 20.86
CA SER A 528 -22.73 30.48 22.19
C SER A 528 -23.89 31.40 22.62
N SER A 529 -25.13 30.92 22.49
CA SER A 529 -26.31 31.58 23.05
C SER A 529 -26.39 31.25 24.54
N ALA A 530 -25.55 31.92 25.33
CA ALA A 530 -25.60 31.88 26.79
C ALA A 530 -25.35 33.29 27.35
N GLN A 531 -26.10 34.29 26.88
CA GLN A 531 -26.30 35.59 27.55
C GLN A 531 -27.34 36.43 26.78
N GLN A 532 -28.63 36.19 27.04
CA GLN A 532 -29.68 37.22 26.98
C GLN A 532 -31.03 36.63 27.44
N GLN A 533 -31.18 36.49 28.75
CA GLN A 533 -32.49 36.59 29.39
C GLN A 533 -32.54 37.94 30.09
N GLN A 534 -33.20 38.92 29.46
CA GLN A 534 -33.89 40.09 30.03
C GLN A 534 -33.85 41.28 29.05
N ALA A 535 -34.96 41.51 28.35
CA ALA A 535 -35.62 42.80 28.15
C ALA A 535 -36.79 42.61 27.17
N GLY A 536 -37.92 43.27 27.43
CA GLY A 536 -39.21 43.00 26.82
C GLY A 536 -39.47 43.68 25.46
N SER A 537 -40.50 43.15 24.80
CA SER A 537 -41.48 43.82 23.92
C SER A 537 -41.15 45.23 23.39
N LEU A 538 -41.02 45.38 22.06
CA LEU A 538 -41.82 46.26 21.20
C LEU A 538 -41.32 46.27 19.72
N ALA A 539 -42.27 46.08 18.80
CA ALA A 539 -42.45 46.62 17.44
C ALA A 539 -41.29 46.71 16.39
N ALA A 540 -41.54 46.03 15.26
CA ALA A 540 -41.48 46.46 13.85
C ALA A 540 -40.25 47.19 13.24
N GLY A 541 -39.74 46.60 12.16
CA GLY A 541 -39.26 47.31 10.95
C GLY A 541 -37.74 47.44 10.80
N GLY A 542 -37.15 46.70 9.85
CA GLY A 542 -35.78 46.92 9.39
C GLY A 542 -35.21 45.76 8.57
N GLU A 543 -34.95 46.02 7.29
CA GLU A 543 -34.26 45.12 6.35
C GLU A 543 -32.87 44.74 6.91
N HIS A 544 -32.63 43.45 7.12
CA HIS A 544 -31.30 42.94 7.46
C HIS A 544 -30.74 42.13 6.29
N ALA A 545 -29.61 42.61 5.77
CA ALA A 545 -28.75 41.93 4.82
C ALA A 545 -28.39 40.51 5.29
N MET A 546 -28.48 39.54 4.38
CA MET A 546 -28.08 38.15 4.59
C MET A 546 -26.55 38.07 4.82
N PRO A 547 -26.07 37.24 5.78
CA PRO A 547 -24.64 37.11 6.05
C PRO A 547 -23.94 36.32 4.93
N SER A 548 -22.73 36.76 4.57
CA SER A 548 -21.81 36.11 3.63
C SER A 548 -21.50 34.65 4.02
N PRO A 549 -21.23 33.74 3.06
CA PRO A 549 -20.87 32.35 3.35
C PRO A 549 -19.58 32.24 4.19
N PRO A 550 -19.42 31.19 5.01
CA PRO A 550 -18.32 31.09 5.97
C PRO A 550 -16.94 30.98 5.31
N ALA A 551 -15.96 31.70 5.86
CA ALA A 551 -14.58 31.81 5.36
C ALA A 551 -13.82 30.48 5.17
N LEU A 552 -14.28 29.38 5.78
CA LEU A 552 -13.68 28.05 5.68
C LEU A 552 -13.89 27.39 4.30
N ALA A 553 -14.93 27.77 3.55
CA ALA A 553 -15.26 27.15 2.27
C ALA A 553 -14.25 27.41 1.14
N HIS A 554 -13.40 28.43 1.31
CA HIS A 554 -12.36 28.83 0.37
C HIS A 554 -10.95 28.73 0.96
N ALA A 555 -10.80 28.14 2.14
CA ALA A 555 -9.49 27.92 2.74
C ALA A 555 -8.72 26.87 1.96
N HIS A 556 -7.44 27.15 1.70
CA HIS A 556 -6.53 26.23 1.04
C HIS A 556 -5.84 25.34 2.06
N TRP A 557 -5.87 24.03 1.80
CA TRP A 557 -5.30 23.02 2.67
C TRP A 557 -4.10 22.37 2.01
N ARG A 558 -3.11 22.09 2.82
CA ARG A 558 -1.85 21.45 2.44
C ARG A 558 -1.87 19.95 2.72
N ARG A 559 -2.52 19.56 3.83
CA ARG A 559 -2.78 18.16 4.18
C ARG A 559 -4.26 17.92 4.41
N PHE A 560 -4.68 16.69 4.16
CA PHE A 560 -6.00 16.17 4.50
C PHE A 560 -5.85 14.92 5.34
N ARG A 561 -6.74 14.74 6.32
CA ARG A 561 -6.82 13.54 7.14
C ARG A 561 -8.25 13.01 7.15
N LEU A 562 -8.41 11.75 6.81
CA LEU A 562 -9.62 10.99 7.05
C LEU A 562 -9.44 10.21 8.34
N ARG A 563 -10.15 10.59 9.40
CA ARG A 563 -10.13 9.88 10.67
C ARG A 563 -11.43 9.10 10.83
N ILE A 564 -11.33 7.77 10.79
CA ILE A 564 -12.47 6.88 10.92
C ILE A 564 -12.68 6.58 12.40
N THR A 565 -13.86 6.95 12.88
CA THR A 565 -14.23 6.85 14.30
C THR A 565 -15.08 5.62 14.62
N SER A 566 -15.68 4.98 13.61
CA SER A 566 -16.49 3.78 13.77
C SER A 566 -16.66 3.05 12.44
N THR A 567 -16.63 1.72 12.48
CA THR A 567 -17.00 0.84 11.35
C THR A 567 -18.49 0.54 11.33
N ALA A 568 -18.96 -0.13 10.27
CA ALA A 568 -20.35 -0.53 10.11
C ALA A 568 -20.84 -1.42 11.27
N ASP A 569 -19.99 -2.33 11.76
CA ASP A 569 -20.24 -3.11 12.98
C ASP A 569 -18.97 -3.16 13.86
N PRO A 570 -18.82 -2.22 14.80
CA PRO A 570 -17.66 -2.17 15.71
C PRO A 570 -17.54 -3.34 16.68
N ALA A 571 -18.62 -4.13 16.84
CA ALA A 571 -18.60 -5.32 17.68
C ALA A 571 -18.11 -6.56 16.89
N ALA A 572 -18.38 -6.61 15.59
CA ALA A 572 -17.93 -7.67 14.70
C ALA A 572 -16.59 -7.39 14.01
N ALA A 573 -16.21 -6.11 13.83
CA ALA A 573 -15.00 -5.71 13.14
C ALA A 573 -14.02 -4.97 14.07
N ASN A 574 -12.81 -5.51 14.19
CA ASN A 574 -11.66 -4.84 14.81
C ASN A 574 -10.75 -4.14 13.77
N SER A 575 -11.21 -4.02 12.53
CA SER A 575 -10.46 -3.47 11.40
C SER A 575 -11.34 -2.60 10.53
N VAL A 576 -10.72 -1.67 9.81
CA VAL A 576 -11.37 -0.82 8.83
C VAL A 576 -10.72 -0.96 7.47
N GLN A 577 -11.51 -0.75 6.43
CA GLN A 577 -11.02 -0.78 5.06
C GLN A 577 -11.77 0.16 4.15
N LEU A 578 -11.13 0.52 3.04
CA LEU A 578 -11.79 1.18 1.92
C LEU A 578 -10.99 0.94 0.64
N ALA A 579 -11.70 0.81 -0.47
CA ALA A 579 -11.06 0.67 -1.78
C ALA A 579 -10.40 1.98 -2.22
N ALA A 580 -11.11 3.10 -2.08
CA ALA A 580 -10.58 4.41 -2.47
C ALA A 580 -11.11 5.54 -1.59
N TRP A 581 -10.26 6.54 -1.36
CA TRP A 581 -10.60 7.86 -0.84
C TRP A 581 -10.14 8.92 -1.84
N ASN A 582 -11.08 9.41 -2.65
CA ASN A 582 -10.79 10.40 -3.69
C ASN A 582 -11.11 11.80 -3.18
N LEU A 583 -10.13 12.69 -3.24
CA LEU A 583 -10.29 14.09 -2.84
C LEU A 583 -10.50 14.96 -4.07
N PHE A 584 -11.46 15.88 -4.02
CA PHE A 584 -11.75 16.81 -5.12
C PHE A 584 -11.62 18.25 -4.66
N GLY A 585 -10.78 19.01 -5.36
CA GLY A 585 -10.55 20.41 -5.10
C GLY A 585 -10.61 21.24 -6.37
N LEU A 586 -9.99 22.42 -6.34
CA LEU A 586 -9.80 23.20 -7.56
C LEU A 586 -8.73 22.53 -8.45
N PRO A 587 -8.88 22.58 -9.78
CA PRO A 587 -7.89 22.01 -10.70
C PRO A 587 -6.51 22.61 -10.39
N GLN A 588 -5.52 21.75 -10.14
CA GLN A 588 -4.14 22.20 -10.02
C GLN A 588 -3.66 22.68 -11.40
N PRO A 589 -2.91 23.78 -11.50
CA PRO A 589 -2.26 24.14 -12.75
C PRO A 589 -1.27 23.02 -13.11
N ASP A 590 -1.48 22.40 -14.27
CA ASP A 590 -0.65 21.30 -14.74
C ASP A 590 0.82 21.78 -14.88
N PRO A 591 1.80 21.15 -14.21
CA PRO A 591 3.20 21.60 -14.26
C PRO A 591 3.81 21.51 -15.66
N LEU A 592 3.22 20.74 -16.58
CA LEU A 592 3.68 20.59 -17.96
C LEU A 592 3.34 21.75 -18.90
N ASN A 593 2.64 22.81 -18.43
CA ASN A 593 2.20 23.91 -19.28
C ASN A 593 2.56 25.32 -18.75
N LEU A 594 3.65 25.43 -17.99
CA LEU A 594 4.19 26.70 -17.49
C LEU A 594 5.42 27.16 -18.29
N THR A 595 5.26 27.30 -19.60
CA THR A 595 6.06 28.25 -20.38
C THR A 595 5.10 29.23 -21.04
N LEU A 596 5.39 30.53 -20.92
CA LEU A 596 4.64 31.70 -21.43
C LEU A 596 3.62 32.35 -20.46
N LEU A 597 4.13 32.96 -19.38
CA LEU A 597 3.52 34.17 -18.81
C LEU A 597 4.60 35.24 -18.61
N PRO A 598 4.44 36.48 -19.12
CA PRO A 598 5.26 37.61 -18.71
C PRO A 598 4.88 38.05 -17.30
N SER A 599 5.87 38.36 -16.48
CA SER A 599 5.73 38.88 -15.11
C SER A 599 4.99 40.23 -15.09
N CYS A 600 3.87 40.31 -14.37
CA CYS A 600 3.13 41.54 -14.15
C CYS A 600 3.76 42.33 -12.98
N SER A 601 4.84 43.05 -13.26
CA SER A 601 5.53 43.93 -12.31
C SER A 601 5.62 45.37 -12.81
N SER A 602 4.55 45.86 -13.42
CA SER A 602 4.40 47.30 -13.67
C SER A 602 2.93 47.67 -13.85
N LEU A 603 2.29 48.23 -12.82
CA LEU A 603 1.20 49.21 -12.93
C LEU A 603 0.89 49.73 -11.52
N GLY A 604 1.46 50.90 -11.23
CA GLY A 604 1.18 51.66 -10.03
C GLY A 604 -0.15 52.41 -10.11
N ALA A 605 -0.71 52.67 -8.93
CA ALA A 605 -1.69 53.68 -8.55
C ALA A 605 -2.43 54.45 -9.67
N ALA A 606 -3.71 54.12 -9.89
CA ALA A 606 -4.76 55.05 -10.33
C ALA A 606 -6.16 54.45 -10.05
N GLY A 607 -7.11 55.29 -9.64
CA GLY A 607 -8.41 54.91 -9.07
C GLY A 607 -9.41 54.25 -10.03
N GLU A 608 -10.64 54.05 -9.50
CA GLU A 608 -11.85 53.31 -9.92
C GLU A 608 -12.04 52.86 -11.40
N SER A 609 -11.34 53.44 -12.38
CA SER A 609 -11.12 52.86 -13.72
C SER A 609 -10.26 51.58 -13.74
N GLY A 610 -9.49 51.29 -12.69
CA GLY A 610 -8.65 50.10 -12.58
C GLY A 610 -9.42 48.80 -12.36
N LEU A 611 -10.61 48.84 -11.74
CA LEU A 611 -11.43 47.66 -11.49
C LEU A 611 -12.15 47.20 -12.76
N GLU A 612 -12.65 48.14 -13.57
CA GLU A 612 -13.22 47.83 -14.90
C GLU A 612 -12.14 47.36 -15.88
N ALA A 613 -10.93 47.93 -15.84
CA ALA A 613 -9.80 47.46 -16.64
C ALA A 613 -9.28 46.08 -16.20
N CYS A 614 -9.23 45.79 -14.88
CA CYS A 614 -8.91 44.45 -14.37
C CYS A 614 -10.02 43.43 -14.68
N GLN A 615 -11.29 43.84 -14.63
CA GLN A 615 -12.41 43.00 -15.02
C GLN A 615 -12.45 42.75 -16.52
N GLN A 616 -12.07 43.73 -17.36
CA GLN A 616 -11.93 43.57 -18.82
C GLN A 616 -10.69 42.75 -19.19
N ALA A 617 -9.56 42.90 -18.49
CA ALA A 617 -8.37 42.09 -18.69
C ALA A 617 -8.59 40.64 -18.21
N ALA A 618 -9.26 40.44 -17.08
CA ALA A 618 -9.72 39.13 -16.64
C ALA A 618 -10.74 38.53 -17.62
N HIS A 619 -11.65 39.35 -18.18
CA HIS A 619 -12.57 38.93 -19.24
C HIS A 619 -11.84 38.47 -20.51
N GLN A 620 -10.82 39.22 -20.96
CA GLN A 620 -10.05 38.89 -22.16
C GLN A 620 -9.16 37.65 -21.94
N VAL A 621 -8.61 37.47 -20.74
CA VAL A 621 -7.83 36.28 -20.37
C VAL A 621 -8.72 35.04 -20.25
N ILE A 622 -9.95 35.19 -19.75
CA ILE A 622 -10.97 34.13 -19.68
C ILE A 622 -11.50 33.81 -21.08
N GLN A 623 -11.76 34.82 -21.93
CA GLN A 623 -12.15 34.64 -23.34
C GLN A 623 -11.06 33.94 -24.15
N ALA A 624 -9.80 34.35 -24.03
CA ALA A 624 -8.67 33.76 -24.78
C ALA A 624 -8.35 32.33 -24.32
N LYS A 625 -8.65 31.95 -23.07
CA LYS A 625 -8.44 30.58 -22.55
C LYS A 625 -9.63 29.65 -22.78
N LEU A 626 -10.89 30.13 -22.69
CA LEU A 626 -12.08 29.29 -22.91
C LEU A 626 -12.35 28.99 -24.40
N ALA A 627 -12.05 29.92 -25.29
CA ALA A 627 -12.22 29.73 -26.74
C ALA A 627 -11.25 28.69 -27.34
N CYS A 628 -10.12 28.43 -26.66
CA CYS A 628 -9.14 27.42 -27.08
C CYS A 628 -9.42 26.01 -26.53
N LEU A 629 -10.39 25.87 -25.61
CA LEU A 629 -10.66 24.62 -24.88
C LEU A 629 -12.00 23.97 -25.26
N LEU A 630 -12.93 24.72 -25.85
CA LEU A 630 -14.24 24.23 -26.26
C LEU A 630 -14.43 24.35 -27.77
N THR A 631 -14.98 23.31 -28.39
CA THR A 631 -15.41 23.37 -29.79
C THR A 631 -16.58 24.34 -29.96
N THR A 632 -16.73 24.93 -31.15
CA THR A 632 -17.85 25.83 -31.48
C THR A 632 -19.22 25.19 -31.18
N GLN A 633 -19.36 23.88 -31.44
CA GLN A 633 -20.58 23.12 -31.15
C GLN A 633 -20.88 23.01 -29.65
N GLN A 634 -19.85 22.91 -28.81
CA GLN A 634 -20.01 22.89 -27.34
C GLN A 634 -20.37 24.27 -26.82
N VAL A 635 -19.76 25.33 -27.33
CA VAL A 635 -20.07 26.72 -26.93
C VAL A 635 -21.53 27.05 -27.26
N GLU A 636 -21.99 26.73 -28.47
CA GLU A 636 -23.40 26.93 -28.87
C GLU A 636 -24.38 26.14 -28.01
N LEU A 637 -24.07 24.87 -27.73
CA LEU A 637 -24.94 24.03 -26.92
C LEU A 637 -24.99 24.50 -25.46
N LEU A 638 -23.85 24.92 -24.89
CA LEU A 638 -23.77 25.47 -23.55
C LEU A 638 -24.54 26.79 -23.45
N LEU A 639 -24.37 27.69 -24.42
CA LEU A 639 -25.14 28.93 -24.52
C LEU A 639 -26.65 28.68 -24.59
N LYS A 640 -27.06 27.69 -25.39
CA LYS A 640 -28.47 27.32 -25.51
C LYS A 640 -29.05 26.78 -24.21
N VAL A 641 -28.30 25.94 -23.49
CA VAL A 641 -28.72 25.42 -22.19
C VAL A 641 -28.83 26.56 -21.17
N MET A 642 -27.83 27.44 -21.10
CA MET A 642 -27.80 28.53 -20.12
C MET A 642 -28.84 29.61 -20.41
N ALA A 643 -29.07 29.94 -21.69
CA ALA A 643 -30.12 30.87 -22.09
C ALA A 643 -31.52 30.34 -21.74
N ASN A 644 -31.77 29.04 -21.91
CA ASN A 644 -33.04 28.43 -21.53
C ASN A 644 -33.28 28.48 -20.01
N VAL A 645 -32.24 28.28 -19.21
CA VAL A 645 -32.31 28.41 -17.74
C VAL A 645 -32.52 29.86 -17.31
N ALA A 646 -31.85 30.81 -17.95
CA ALA A 646 -31.97 32.23 -17.63
C ALA A 646 -33.33 32.82 -18.02
N ASN A 647 -33.86 32.44 -19.20
CA ASN A 647 -35.12 32.97 -19.72
C ASN A 647 -36.37 32.29 -19.14
N HIS A 648 -36.23 31.05 -18.66
CA HIS A 648 -37.34 30.26 -18.11
C HIS A 648 -36.94 29.62 -16.76
N PRO A 649 -36.65 30.44 -15.73
CA PRO A 649 -36.07 29.97 -14.48
C PRO A 649 -36.96 28.94 -13.76
N GLU A 650 -38.28 29.07 -13.85
CA GLU A 650 -39.24 28.20 -13.17
C GLU A 650 -39.70 26.97 -13.98
N ASP A 651 -39.26 26.79 -15.23
CA ASP A 651 -39.67 25.65 -16.04
C ASP A 651 -38.81 24.40 -15.71
N PRO A 652 -39.39 23.32 -15.15
CA PRO A 652 -38.65 22.14 -14.72
C PRO A 652 -37.97 21.40 -15.88
N ARG A 653 -38.39 21.63 -17.14
CA ARG A 653 -37.78 21.01 -18.32
C ARG A 653 -36.36 21.49 -18.59
N TYR A 654 -36.01 22.72 -18.23
CA TYR A 654 -34.67 23.27 -18.41
C TYR A 654 -33.79 23.08 -17.18
N ARG A 655 -34.40 22.72 -16.05
CA ARG A 655 -33.70 22.32 -14.82
C ARG A 655 -33.31 20.84 -14.81
N ARG A 656 -33.72 20.04 -15.80
CA ARG A 656 -33.39 18.61 -15.93
C ARG A 656 -32.97 18.26 -17.36
N LEU A 657 -31.67 18.06 -17.58
CA LEU A 657 -31.07 17.72 -18.88
C LEU A 657 -30.80 16.20 -18.95
N ARG A 658 -31.13 15.56 -20.07
CA ARG A 658 -30.68 14.17 -20.32
C ARG A 658 -29.22 14.21 -20.77
N ALA A 659 -28.36 13.39 -20.16
CA ALA A 659 -26.94 13.31 -20.53
C ALA A 659 -26.75 12.99 -22.02
N SER A 660 -27.61 12.15 -22.61
CA SER A 660 -27.58 11.84 -24.05
C SER A 660 -27.83 13.05 -24.96
N LYS A 661 -28.51 14.09 -24.47
CA LYS A 661 -28.76 15.33 -25.23
C LYS A 661 -27.69 16.41 -25.02
N VAL A 662 -26.86 16.26 -24.00
CA VAL A 662 -25.72 17.14 -23.71
C VAL A 662 -24.41 16.37 -23.75
N LEU A 663 -24.37 15.27 -24.50
CA LEU A 663 -23.24 14.34 -24.50
C LEU A 663 -21.94 15.04 -24.88
N SER A 664 -21.96 15.95 -25.86
CA SER A 664 -20.78 16.73 -26.23
C SER A 664 -20.27 17.65 -25.11
N LEU A 665 -21.14 18.13 -24.20
CA LEU A 665 -20.74 18.87 -23.01
C LEU A 665 -20.30 17.95 -21.87
N ALA A 666 -20.95 16.78 -21.73
CA ALA A 666 -20.65 15.80 -20.71
C ALA A 666 -19.34 15.03 -20.98
N SER A 667 -18.95 14.93 -22.25
CA SER A 667 -17.72 14.27 -22.71
C SER A 667 -16.50 15.21 -22.78
N SER A 668 -16.67 16.53 -22.59
CA SER A 668 -15.55 17.46 -22.43
C SER A 668 -15.39 17.86 -20.96
N PRO A 669 -14.22 17.62 -20.36
CA PRO A 669 -13.93 18.02 -18.97
C PRO A 669 -14.19 19.51 -18.72
N GLU A 670 -13.83 20.37 -19.67
CA GLU A 670 -13.93 21.83 -19.58
C GLU A 670 -15.38 22.30 -19.68
N ALA A 671 -16.16 21.71 -20.58
CA ALA A 671 -17.59 22.01 -20.72
C ALA A 671 -18.39 21.53 -19.50
N LEU A 672 -18.01 20.38 -18.95
CA LEU A 672 -18.63 19.80 -17.76
C LEU A 672 -18.39 20.68 -16.53
N VAL A 673 -17.17 21.23 -16.37
CA VAL A 673 -16.86 22.19 -15.29
C VAL A 673 -17.78 23.41 -15.33
N LEU A 674 -18.02 23.97 -16.52
CA LEU A 674 -18.94 25.11 -16.68
C LEU A 674 -20.39 24.73 -16.35
N LEU A 675 -20.82 23.53 -16.75
CA LEU A 675 -22.14 23.00 -16.41
C LEU A 675 -22.30 22.86 -14.88
N LEU A 676 -21.30 22.31 -14.20
CA LEU A 676 -21.29 22.16 -12.74
C LEU A 676 -21.22 23.51 -12.01
N ALA A 677 -20.44 24.47 -12.51
CA ALA A 677 -20.30 25.81 -11.95
C ALA A 677 -21.64 26.57 -11.95
N THR A 678 -22.53 26.29 -12.90
CA THR A 678 -23.88 26.89 -12.90
C THR A 678 -24.84 26.27 -11.88
N GLY A 679 -24.48 25.10 -11.33
CA GLY A 679 -25.29 24.37 -10.35
C GLY A 679 -25.97 23.13 -10.91
N PHE A 680 -25.72 22.74 -12.16
CA PHE A 680 -26.14 21.42 -12.64
C PHE A 680 -25.33 20.34 -11.90
N ARG A 681 -25.98 19.24 -11.57
CA ARG A 681 -25.39 18.06 -10.94
C ARG A 681 -25.83 16.81 -11.66
N PRO A 682 -24.96 15.82 -11.87
CA PRO A 682 -25.40 14.53 -12.37
C PRO A 682 -26.29 13.86 -11.32
N LEU A 683 -27.53 13.56 -11.70
CA LEU A 683 -28.46 12.73 -10.94
C LEU A 683 -28.39 11.31 -11.48
N VAL A 684 -27.91 10.38 -10.65
CA VAL A 684 -28.01 8.95 -10.90
C VAL A 684 -29.39 8.52 -10.40
N SER A 685 -30.34 8.28 -11.31
CA SER A 685 -31.60 7.62 -10.95
C SER A 685 -31.46 6.10 -11.10
N ASP A 686 -32.33 5.32 -10.45
CA ASP A 686 -32.40 3.84 -10.47
C ASP A 686 -32.74 3.22 -11.85
N GLY A 687 -32.27 3.80 -12.96
CA GLY A 687 -32.49 3.32 -14.32
C GLY A 687 -31.35 3.72 -15.28
N PRO A 688 -31.35 3.23 -16.54
CA PRO A 688 -30.21 3.30 -17.45
C PRO A 688 -29.92 4.70 -18.04
N ALA A 689 -30.64 5.75 -17.63
CA ALA A 689 -30.53 7.08 -18.19
C ALA A 689 -29.98 8.07 -17.17
N LEU A 690 -28.80 8.64 -17.48
CA LEU A 690 -28.13 9.65 -16.66
C LEU A 690 -28.70 11.06 -16.95
N PHE A 691 -28.98 11.84 -15.91
CA PHE A 691 -29.52 13.19 -16.03
C PHE A 691 -28.60 14.21 -15.34
N PHE A 692 -28.64 15.46 -15.79
CA PHE A 692 -28.14 16.61 -15.03
C PHE A 692 -29.31 17.40 -14.47
N VAL A 693 -29.32 17.68 -13.18
CA VAL A 693 -30.35 18.44 -12.49
C VAL A 693 -29.75 19.71 -11.90
N LEU A 694 -30.38 20.85 -12.16
CA LEU A 694 -30.01 22.13 -11.61
C LEU A 694 -30.46 22.19 -10.14
N GLU A 695 -29.52 22.35 -9.21
CA GLU A 695 -29.83 22.54 -7.78
C GLU A 695 -30.74 23.77 -7.58
N ALA A 696 -31.74 23.64 -6.72
CA ALA A 696 -32.67 24.72 -6.41
C ALA A 696 -31.94 25.84 -5.64
N GLY A 697 -31.83 27.03 -6.25
CA GLY A 697 -31.29 28.23 -5.61
C GLY A 697 -31.26 29.44 -6.55
N GLU A 698 -31.53 30.63 -6.01
CA GLU A 698 -31.60 31.90 -6.77
C GLU A 698 -30.29 32.22 -7.53
N HIS A 699 -29.15 31.74 -7.02
CA HIS A 699 -27.84 31.97 -7.64
C HIS A 699 -27.61 31.22 -8.95
N ALA A 700 -28.33 30.11 -9.21
CA ALA A 700 -28.13 29.31 -10.42
C ALA A 700 -28.56 30.08 -11.69
N VAL A 701 -29.66 30.82 -11.59
CA VAL A 701 -30.20 31.66 -12.68
C VAL A 701 -29.26 32.83 -12.96
N HIS A 702 -28.72 33.46 -11.92
CA HIS A 702 -27.75 34.55 -12.05
C HIS A 702 -26.43 34.09 -12.68
N ARG A 703 -25.92 32.91 -12.30
CA ARG A 703 -24.72 32.31 -12.91
C ARG A 703 -24.95 31.94 -14.38
N ALA A 704 -26.11 31.37 -14.70
CA ALA A 704 -26.49 31.08 -16.09
C ALA A 704 -26.54 32.35 -16.95
N ALA A 705 -27.15 33.44 -16.44
CA ALA A 705 -27.18 34.74 -17.12
C ALA A 705 -25.78 35.34 -17.31
N CYS A 706 -24.89 35.19 -16.32
CA CYS A 706 -23.49 35.60 -16.42
C CYS A 706 -22.76 34.84 -17.53
N ILE A 707 -22.91 33.52 -17.60
CA ILE A 707 -22.30 32.71 -18.67
C ILE A 707 -22.84 33.08 -20.04
N VAL A 708 -24.15 33.35 -20.18
CA VAL A 708 -24.73 33.84 -21.45
C VAL A 708 -24.11 35.18 -21.85
N LYS A 709 -23.87 36.09 -20.90
CA LYS A 709 -23.25 37.39 -21.16
C LYS A 709 -21.77 37.26 -21.57
N VAL A 710 -21.04 36.34 -20.93
CA VAL A 710 -19.61 36.08 -21.18
C VAL A 710 -19.38 35.34 -22.51
N LEU A 711 -20.18 34.30 -22.79
CA LEU A 711 -20.02 33.47 -23.99
C LEU A 711 -20.78 34.03 -25.20
N GLY A 712 -21.91 34.71 -25.00
CA GLY A 712 -22.74 35.25 -26.08
C GLY A 712 -22.21 36.54 -26.71
N SER A 713 -21.15 37.11 -26.14
CA SER A 713 -20.36 38.19 -26.74
C SER A 713 -19.16 37.66 -27.56
N SER A 714 -18.98 36.34 -27.61
CA SER A 714 -17.88 35.63 -28.29
C SER A 714 -18.33 34.81 -29.52
N VAL A 715 -19.64 34.79 -29.81
CA VAL A 715 -20.30 34.23 -31.00
C VAL A 715 -20.99 35.37 -31.72
#